data_AF-W2TTD7-F1
#
_entry.id   AF-W2TTD7-F1
#
_cell.length_a   1.000
_cell.length_b   1.000
_cell.length_c   1.000
_cell.angle_alpha   90.00
_cell.angle_beta   90.00
_cell.angle_gamma   90.00
#
_symmetry.space_group_name_H-M   'P 1'
#
loop_
_entity.id
_entity.type
_entity.pdbx_description
1 polymer ?
#
loop_
_entity_poly.entity_id
_entity_poly.type
_entity_poly.pdbx_seq_one_letter_code
_entity_poly.pdbx_strand_id
1 'polypeptide(L)'
;MWWPALLASSVVLCVQAASKDADLITNLPGLTFTPNFKQYSGFLPATQGNYLHYWLVESQTQPEWAPLVLWLNGGPGCSSLGGLFTENGPFHPSVDGMSLVENVNSWNKVANVLFLESPRDIGYSYRDSNTYGPDNVYNDDKVESVRSEFTYPPLTNLVIQMIQNGSLPNVKLAGMAVGNGELSAQQQTNSAIDLLYYRGMIGKQQYDSLKNCCVDDDSQPLAYCDFYQFVQIDDYGNLSPNNNTNDPTKIQCGKMVTGLVMDSVWATANDVYNSYQDCYNFTSLSSQGLQHSKYLKGAAGRRTWKTIMGSKLMRASVQQSDLLRSMFSTGSNPFVDQGALFNQGSTDAIGGFPCYMDAANQIYLNLPAVRQALHIPDFLPGWVDCKHVFKYRKMFPYIFSDISGYNLKMLIYNGDVDMACNFLGDEWFVENLAGTVYNFTLISDRFAWNYTRGSFLPQLGGYVKSWSYNKVLLDLLTVKGAGHFVPTDRPGPALQMIYNFIYTGNYNNTVPFNLNPQPLLPQFVLPPQPSFTRKQADRVWTLPGVTFDLNFKQYSGYLNGVPGNYLHYWLLESQTNPQSDPLVLWLNGGPGCSSLMGLLSELGPFHPNPDGMTLFENVYSWNKGANMLFLESPRNVGFSTQNMSINPDTQYDDTKACISVVFCCSSLVCC
;
A
#
# COMPACT_ATOMS: atom_id res chain seq x y z
N MET A 1 77.52 -20.71 26.67
CA MET A 1 76.98 -20.13 27.91
C MET A 1 76.43 -18.77 27.54
N TRP A 2 75.16 -18.50 27.89
CA TRP A 2 74.46 -17.20 27.80
C TRP A 2 74.00 -16.71 26.42
N TRP A 3 72.67 -16.77 26.22
CA TRP A 3 71.90 -15.70 25.59
C TRP A 3 71.78 -14.51 26.56
N PRO A 4 71.64 -13.29 26.03
CA PRO A 4 70.46 -12.50 26.40
C PRO A 4 69.85 -11.68 25.25
N ALA A 5 68.62 -11.24 25.54
CA ALA A 5 67.62 -10.59 24.71
C ALA A 5 67.81 -9.08 24.49
N LEU A 6 67.08 -8.52 23.52
CA LEU A 6 66.44 -7.19 23.61
C LEU A 6 65.32 -6.98 22.56
N LEU A 7 64.09 -6.96 23.10
CA LEU A 7 62.86 -6.19 22.78
C LEU A 7 62.57 -5.75 21.32
N ALA A 8 61.47 -6.28 20.77
CA ALA A 8 60.57 -5.57 19.88
C ALA A 8 59.13 -5.73 20.39
N SER A 9 58.57 -4.63 20.91
CA SER A 9 57.17 -4.54 21.30
C SER A 9 56.29 -4.53 20.06
N SER A 10 55.72 -5.67 19.68
CA SER A 10 54.57 -5.72 18.79
C SER A 10 53.30 -5.50 19.60
N VAL A 11 52.76 -4.29 19.50
CA VAL A 11 51.36 -4.03 19.85
C VAL A 11 50.52 -4.85 18.89
N VAL A 12 50.08 -6.03 19.33
CA VAL A 12 49.00 -6.78 18.69
C VAL A 12 47.73 -6.00 18.98
N LEU A 13 47.37 -5.07 18.10
CA LEU A 13 46.00 -4.61 17.99
C LEU A 13 45.19 -5.80 17.47
N CYS A 14 44.69 -6.62 18.40
CA CYS A 14 43.54 -7.47 18.14
C CYS A 14 42.40 -6.54 17.71
N VAL A 15 42.20 -6.39 16.40
CA VAL A 15 40.91 -5.97 15.87
C VAL A 15 39.97 -7.12 16.20
N GLN A 16 39.31 -7.04 17.36
CA GLN A 16 38.15 -7.87 17.63
C GLN A 16 37.17 -7.61 16.49
N ALA A 17 36.85 -8.65 15.72
CA ALA A 17 35.71 -8.60 14.83
C ALA A 17 34.52 -8.11 15.66
N ALA A 18 33.95 -6.95 15.31
CA ALA A 18 32.82 -6.41 16.03
C ALA A 18 31.72 -7.48 16.02
N SER A 19 31.33 -7.95 17.21
CA SER A 19 30.21 -8.88 17.34
C SER A 19 28.93 -8.16 16.92
N LYS A 20 27.95 -8.88 16.36
CA LYS A 20 26.61 -8.32 16.07
C LYS A 20 26.01 -7.56 17.27
N ASP A 21 26.40 -7.91 18.49
CA ASP A 21 25.94 -7.24 19.72
C ASP A 21 26.32 -5.75 19.78
N ALA A 22 27.37 -5.32 19.07
CA ALA A 22 27.72 -3.89 18.94
C ALA A 22 26.71 -3.12 18.09
N ASP A 23 25.99 -3.83 17.21
CA ASP A 23 25.00 -3.28 16.30
C ASP A 23 23.57 -3.38 16.87
N LEU A 24 23.41 -3.81 18.13
CA LEU A 24 22.09 -3.99 18.77
C LEU A 24 21.35 -2.66 18.91
N ILE A 25 20.15 -2.58 18.34
CA ILE A 25 19.26 -1.44 18.52
C ILE A 25 18.54 -1.58 19.85
N THR A 26 18.93 -0.79 20.86
CA THR A 26 18.34 -0.85 22.21
C THR A 26 17.05 -0.04 22.34
N ASN A 27 16.92 1.06 21.60
CA ASN A 27 15.74 1.91 21.63
C ASN A 27 15.50 2.51 20.24
N LEU A 28 14.43 2.08 19.57
CA LEU A 28 14.04 2.60 18.26
C LEU A 28 12.94 3.66 18.44
N PRO A 29 13.20 4.94 18.11
CA PRO A 29 12.23 6.02 18.31
C PRO A 29 10.90 5.77 17.61
N GLY A 30 9.78 6.19 18.22
CA GLY A 30 8.47 6.14 17.59
C GLY A 30 7.75 4.79 17.61
N LEU A 31 8.36 3.71 18.14
CA LEU A 31 7.67 2.43 18.33
C LEU A 31 6.41 2.60 19.19
N THR A 32 5.26 2.21 18.65
CA THR A 32 3.97 2.30 19.35
C THR A 32 3.62 1.06 20.17
N PHE A 33 4.44 0.01 20.10
CA PHE A 33 4.30 -1.26 20.82
C PHE A 33 5.67 -1.72 21.33
N THR A 34 5.70 -2.78 22.17
CA THR A 34 6.96 -3.38 22.65
C THR A 34 7.34 -4.59 21.79
N PRO A 35 8.45 -4.56 21.03
CA PRO A 35 8.95 -5.73 20.32
C PRO A 35 9.37 -6.83 21.29
N ASN A 36 9.06 -8.08 20.95
CA ASN A 36 9.49 -9.28 21.71
C ASN A 36 10.73 -9.96 21.09
N PHE A 37 11.41 -9.31 20.16
CA PHE A 37 12.57 -9.80 19.43
C PHE A 37 13.70 -8.76 19.47
N LYS A 38 14.94 -9.19 19.26
CA LYS A 38 16.07 -8.29 19.09
C LYS A 38 16.20 -7.85 17.64
N GLN A 39 16.81 -6.69 17.44
CA GLN A 39 17.09 -6.16 16.12
C GLN A 39 18.43 -5.44 16.13
N TYR A 40 19.14 -5.52 15.01
CA TYR A 40 20.51 -5.04 14.88
C TYR A 40 20.63 -4.25 13.58
N SER A 41 21.35 -3.14 13.62
CA SER A 41 21.66 -2.35 12.43
C SER A 41 23.09 -1.85 12.48
N GLY A 42 23.79 -2.02 11.36
CA GLY A 42 25.21 -1.75 11.25
C GLY A 42 25.67 -1.91 9.81
N PHE A 43 26.97 -2.17 9.64
CA PHE A 43 27.60 -2.22 8.32
C PHE A 43 28.41 -3.50 8.14
N LEU A 44 28.16 -4.21 7.04
CA LEU A 44 28.95 -5.35 6.61
C LEU A 44 30.03 -4.89 5.62
N PRO A 45 31.31 -5.25 5.83
CA PRO A 45 32.34 -5.02 4.82
C PRO A 45 32.05 -5.91 3.60
N ALA A 46 31.98 -5.30 2.41
CA ALA A 46 31.84 -5.99 1.14
C ALA A 46 33.21 -6.04 0.43
N THR A 47 33.31 -5.53 -0.80
CA THR A 47 34.59 -5.35 -1.48
C THR A 47 35.37 -4.16 -0.90
N GLN A 48 36.67 -4.06 -1.21
CA GLN A 48 37.56 -3.08 -0.59
C GLN A 48 37.00 -1.64 -0.64
N GLY A 49 36.79 -1.08 0.56
CA GLY A 49 36.29 0.26 0.78
C GLY A 49 34.77 0.41 0.68
N ASN A 50 34.02 -0.66 0.44
CA ASN A 50 32.56 -0.64 0.35
C ASN A 50 31.93 -1.29 1.60
N TYR A 51 30.93 -0.63 2.15
CA TYR A 51 30.23 -1.02 3.37
C TYR A 51 28.73 -1.04 3.09
N LEU A 52 28.12 -2.21 3.27
CA LEU A 52 26.69 -2.38 3.06
C LEU A 52 25.95 -2.26 4.39
N HIS A 53 25.01 -1.34 4.48
CA HIS A 53 24.12 -1.21 5.61
C HIS A 53 23.18 -2.41 5.68
N TYR A 54 22.98 -2.92 6.89
CA TYR A 54 22.02 -3.99 7.14
C TYR A 54 21.11 -3.65 8.30
N TRP A 55 19.93 -4.26 8.28
CA TRP A 55 19.02 -4.35 9.41
C TRP A 55 18.54 -5.79 9.57
N LEU A 56 19.00 -6.45 10.64
CA LEU A 56 18.57 -7.79 11.02
C LEU A 56 17.48 -7.69 12.07
N VAL A 57 16.33 -8.30 11.81
CA VAL A 57 15.27 -8.52 12.80
C VAL A 57 15.22 -10.01 13.16
N GLU A 58 15.47 -10.34 14.42
CA GLU A 58 15.41 -11.73 14.88
C GLU A 58 13.99 -12.27 14.81
N SER A 59 13.88 -13.60 14.73
CA SER A 59 12.59 -14.26 14.76
C SER A 59 11.86 -13.96 16.07
N GLN A 60 10.54 -13.77 15.98
CA GLN A 60 9.68 -13.57 17.16
C GLN A 60 9.59 -14.83 18.04
N THR A 61 10.07 -15.98 17.57
CA THR A 61 10.06 -17.25 18.31
C THR A 61 11.32 -18.04 18.01
N GLN A 62 12.08 -18.41 19.05
CA GLN A 62 13.28 -19.27 18.93
C GLN A 62 14.27 -18.80 17.83
N PRO A 63 14.77 -17.55 17.89
CA PRO A 63 15.63 -16.99 16.84
C PRO A 63 16.91 -17.79 16.61
N GLU A 64 17.39 -18.55 17.58
CA GLU A 64 18.55 -19.44 17.45
C GLU A 64 18.29 -20.67 16.56
N TRP A 65 17.03 -21.07 16.39
CA TRP A 65 16.61 -22.22 15.56
C TRP A 65 15.90 -21.80 14.27
N ALA A 66 15.43 -20.55 14.22
CA ALA A 66 14.75 -20.02 13.04
C ALA A 66 15.72 -19.87 11.84
N PRO A 67 15.24 -20.10 10.60
CA PRO A 67 16.04 -19.88 9.40
C PRO A 67 16.44 -18.42 9.26
N LEU A 68 17.51 -18.16 8.52
CA LEU A 68 17.89 -16.81 8.10
C LEU A 68 17.37 -16.56 6.69
N VAL A 69 16.57 -15.51 6.52
CA VAL A 69 16.07 -15.02 5.23
C VAL A 69 16.81 -13.73 4.90
N LEU A 70 17.57 -13.73 3.81
CA LEU A 70 18.10 -12.51 3.21
C LEU A 70 17.00 -11.89 2.34
N TRP A 71 16.67 -10.64 2.60
CA TRP A 71 15.74 -9.84 1.80
C TRP A 71 16.50 -8.74 1.05
N LEU A 72 16.31 -8.67 -0.26
CA LEU A 72 16.81 -7.57 -1.08
C LEU A 72 15.65 -6.99 -1.89
N ASN A 73 15.57 -5.66 -1.95
CA ASN A 73 14.73 -4.97 -2.92
C ASN A 73 15.50 -4.77 -4.25
N GLY A 74 14.74 -4.43 -5.30
CA GLY A 74 15.25 -4.29 -6.67
C GLY A 74 15.63 -2.86 -7.08
N GLY A 75 14.99 -2.35 -8.13
CA GLY A 75 15.23 -1.03 -8.72
C GLY A 75 15.70 -1.12 -10.17
N PRO A 76 17.01 -1.20 -10.50
CA PRO A 76 18.18 -1.22 -9.62
C PRO A 76 18.32 -0.04 -8.67
N GLY A 77 18.90 -0.32 -7.51
CA GLY A 77 19.37 0.70 -6.59
C GLY A 77 18.30 1.23 -5.65
N CYS A 78 17.29 0.42 -5.33
CA CYS A 78 16.32 0.70 -4.30
C CYS A 78 16.71 0.01 -2.99
N SER A 79 16.42 0.66 -1.88
CA SER A 79 16.79 0.20 -0.55
C SER A 79 15.91 -0.97 -0.08
N SER A 80 16.55 -1.94 0.58
CA SER A 80 15.85 -3.04 1.26
C SER A 80 15.11 -2.60 2.52
N LEU A 81 15.34 -1.39 3.01
CA LEU A 81 14.55 -0.81 4.09
C LEU A 81 13.16 -0.40 3.60
N GLY A 82 12.96 -0.18 2.29
CA GLY A 82 11.63 -0.10 1.70
C GLY A 82 10.81 -1.33 2.07
N GLY A 83 11.30 -2.53 1.74
CA GLY A 83 10.63 -3.78 2.09
C GLY A 83 10.47 -4.03 3.58
N LEU A 84 11.41 -3.56 4.41
CA LEU A 84 11.27 -3.62 5.86
C LEU A 84 10.03 -2.83 6.32
N PHE A 85 9.89 -1.57 5.89
CA PHE A 85 8.85 -0.69 6.41
C PHE A 85 7.51 -0.79 5.70
N THR A 86 7.45 -1.26 4.46
CA THR A 86 6.21 -1.22 3.65
C THR A 86 5.73 -2.59 3.23
N GLU A 87 6.56 -3.62 3.30
CA GLU A 87 6.23 -4.97 2.84
C GLU A 87 6.10 -5.94 4.02
N ASN A 88 7.21 -6.42 4.57
CA ASN A 88 7.21 -7.61 5.43
C ASN A 88 8.05 -7.51 6.71
N GLY A 89 8.66 -6.36 6.98
CA GLY A 89 9.30 -6.13 8.28
C GLY A 89 8.28 -5.98 9.42
N PRO A 90 8.74 -5.91 10.67
CA PRO A 90 7.89 -6.00 11.85
C PRO A 90 7.08 -4.74 12.16
N PHE A 91 7.33 -3.65 11.44
CA PHE A 91 6.65 -2.40 11.67
C PHE A 91 6.50 -1.58 10.39
N HIS A 92 5.51 -0.70 10.42
CA HIS A 92 5.14 0.22 9.38
C HIS A 92 5.18 1.66 9.91
N PRO A 93 5.64 2.67 9.16
CA PRO A 93 5.56 4.05 9.63
C PRO A 93 4.13 4.59 9.64
N SER A 94 3.85 5.52 10.55
CA SER A 94 2.67 6.37 10.49
C SER A 94 2.76 7.35 9.32
N VAL A 95 1.63 7.92 8.91
CA VAL A 95 1.52 8.82 7.74
C VAL A 95 2.42 10.05 7.84
N ASP A 96 2.67 10.53 9.06
CA ASP A 96 3.57 11.66 9.33
C ASP A 96 5.06 11.27 9.36
N GLY A 97 5.39 9.97 9.27
CA GLY A 97 6.76 9.46 9.38
C GLY A 97 7.38 9.61 10.77
N MET A 98 6.57 9.77 11.83
CA MET A 98 7.07 10.02 13.19
C MET A 98 6.99 8.82 14.12
N SER A 99 6.07 7.88 13.87
CA SER A 99 5.82 6.71 14.71
C SER A 99 5.83 5.42 13.88
N LEU A 100 5.97 4.28 14.55
CA LEU A 100 5.99 2.95 13.96
C LEU A 100 4.86 2.09 14.57
N VAL A 101 3.98 1.57 13.73
CA VAL A 101 2.90 0.65 14.10
C VAL A 101 3.29 -0.80 13.79
N GLU A 102 2.74 -1.75 14.54
CA GLU A 102 3.05 -3.17 14.37
C GLU A 102 2.56 -3.70 13.01
N ASN A 103 3.43 -4.46 12.32
CA ASN A 103 3.00 -5.34 11.24
C ASN A 103 2.70 -6.74 11.79
N VAL A 104 1.42 -7.03 12.00
CA VAL A 104 0.97 -8.36 12.48
C VAL A 104 1.23 -9.48 11.48
N ASN A 105 1.60 -9.17 10.23
CA ASN A 105 1.90 -10.16 9.19
C ASN A 105 3.40 -10.25 8.86
N SER A 106 4.28 -9.72 9.71
CA SER A 106 5.72 -9.69 9.43
C SER A 106 6.34 -11.08 9.25
N TRP A 107 7.28 -11.16 8.31
CA TRP A 107 8.03 -12.37 8.02
C TRP A 107 9.02 -12.75 9.14
N ASN A 108 9.33 -11.85 10.07
CA ASN A 108 10.12 -12.24 11.25
C ASN A 108 9.34 -13.14 12.23
N LYS A 109 8.05 -13.39 11.99
CA LYS A 109 7.34 -14.50 12.65
C LYS A 109 7.82 -15.88 12.17
N VAL A 110 8.36 -15.95 10.96
CA VAL A 110 8.77 -17.19 10.27
C VAL A 110 10.28 -17.43 10.38
N ALA A 111 11.07 -16.37 10.39
CA ALA A 111 12.52 -16.41 10.24
C ALA A 111 13.23 -15.26 10.98
N ASN A 112 14.55 -15.33 11.10
CA ASN A 112 15.39 -14.14 11.23
C ASN A 112 15.46 -13.49 9.84
N VAL A 113 15.12 -12.20 9.71
CA VAL A 113 15.11 -11.52 8.40
C VAL A 113 16.19 -10.46 8.36
N LEU A 114 17.11 -10.59 7.40
CA LEU A 114 18.20 -9.68 7.13
C LEU A 114 17.84 -8.82 5.91
N PHE A 115 17.51 -7.55 6.15
CA PHE A 115 17.34 -6.55 5.11
C PHE A 115 18.71 -5.94 4.81
N LEU A 116 19.21 -6.10 3.58
CA LEU A 116 20.53 -5.62 3.19
C LEU A 116 20.41 -4.57 2.10
N GLU A 117 20.84 -3.34 2.37
CA GLU A 117 20.86 -2.27 1.36
C GLU A 117 22.01 -2.51 0.39
N SER A 118 21.69 -2.81 -0.87
CA SER A 118 22.66 -3.21 -1.88
C SER A 118 22.27 -2.64 -3.24
N PRO A 119 23.23 -2.24 -4.10
CA PRO A 119 24.68 -2.24 -3.88
C PRO A 119 25.18 -1.08 -2.99
N ARG A 120 26.50 -0.81 -3.00
CA ARG A 120 27.07 0.38 -2.36
C ARG A 120 26.36 1.66 -2.83
N ASP A 121 26.33 2.66 -1.96
CA ASP A 121 25.67 3.96 -2.17
C ASP A 121 24.13 3.94 -2.16
N ILE A 122 23.50 2.78 -1.96
CA ILE A 122 22.04 2.65 -1.77
C ILE A 122 21.66 2.81 -0.30
N GLY A 123 20.65 3.65 -0.04
CA GLY A 123 20.24 3.99 1.32
C GLY A 123 21.40 4.55 2.13
N TYR A 124 21.79 3.83 3.19
CA TYR A 124 22.95 4.11 4.03
C TYR A 124 24.23 3.38 3.61
N SER A 125 24.16 2.37 2.75
CA SER A 125 25.36 1.73 2.20
C SER A 125 26.26 2.77 1.52
N TYR A 126 27.57 2.63 1.65
CA TYR A 126 28.51 3.65 1.19
C TYR A 126 29.88 3.11 0.81
N ARG A 127 30.64 3.94 0.12
CA ARG A 127 32.08 3.78 -0.08
C ARG A 127 32.88 4.77 0.75
N ASP A 128 33.90 4.30 1.47
CA ASP A 128 34.93 5.15 2.06
C ASP A 128 35.89 5.64 0.97
N SER A 129 35.46 6.67 0.26
CA SER A 129 36.23 7.28 -0.84
C SER A 129 37.41 8.11 -0.35
N ASN A 130 37.45 8.50 0.92
CA ASN A 130 38.58 9.22 1.50
C ASN A 130 39.80 8.30 1.62
N THR A 131 39.57 7.05 2.05
CA THR A 131 40.66 6.07 2.21
C THR A 131 40.97 5.35 0.90
N TYR A 132 39.95 4.97 0.12
CA TYR A 132 40.10 4.08 -1.04
C TYR A 132 39.88 4.75 -2.40
N GLY A 133 39.76 6.09 -2.42
CA GLY A 133 39.46 6.88 -3.62
C GLY A 133 38.03 6.71 -4.13
N PRO A 134 37.57 7.62 -5.02
CA PRO A 134 36.27 7.47 -5.68
C PRO A 134 36.28 6.24 -6.60
N ASP A 135 35.17 5.51 -6.65
CA ASP A 135 34.98 4.44 -7.62
C ASP A 135 33.83 4.81 -8.57
N ASN A 136 34.20 5.49 -9.67
CA ASN A 136 33.27 5.99 -10.68
C ASN A 136 32.80 4.90 -11.66
N VAL A 137 33.23 3.65 -11.45
CA VAL A 137 32.92 2.53 -12.32
C VAL A 137 32.01 1.56 -11.55
N TYR A 138 30.73 1.53 -11.94
CA TYR A 138 29.83 0.44 -11.64
C TYR A 138 30.01 -0.62 -12.71
N ASN A 139 30.94 -1.56 -12.49
CA ASN A 139 31.11 -2.74 -13.34
C ASN A 139 31.24 -4.01 -12.50
N ASP A 140 30.88 -5.13 -13.13
CA ASP A 140 30.72 -6.45 -12.48
C ASP A 140 31.99 -6.99 -11.81
N ASP A 141 33.16 -6.44 -12.17
CA ASP A 141 34.46 -6.82 -11.59
C ASP A 141 34.79 -6.09 -10.27
N LYS A 142 34.10 -4.98 -9.93
CA LYS A 142 34.30 -4.24 -8.66
C LYS A 142 33.09 -4.25 -7.75
N VAL A 143 31.91 -4.52 -8.30
CA VAL A 143 30.70 -4.93 -7.56
C VAL A 143 30.79 -6.44 -7.28
N GLU A 144 31.96 -6.93 -6.88
CA GLU A 144 32.29 -8.36 -6.73
C GLU A 144 31.47 -9.07 -5.63
N SER A 145 30.55 -8.38 -4.95
CA SER A 145 29.50 -8.97 -4.10
C SER A 145 28.19 -9.26 -4.84
N VAL A 146 28.03 -8.82 -6.09
CA VAL A 146 26.87 -9.09 -6.97
C VAL A 146 27.38 -9.10 -8.42
N ARG A 147 28.11 -10.15 -8.82
CA ARG A 147 28.33 -10.42 -10.25
C ARG A 147 26.98 -10.76 -10.88
N SER A 148 26.77 -10.20 -12.07
CA SER A 148 25.82 -10.61 -13.11
C SER A 148 24.33 -10.56 -12.75
N GLU A 149 23.68 -9.57 -13.33
CA GLU A 149 22.28 -9.61 -13.76
C GLU A 149 21.17 -9.67 -12.70
N PHE A 150 20.09 -8.91 -12.95
CA PHE A 150 18.80 -8.91 -12.29
C PHE A 150 18.20 -10.28 -12.43
N THR A 151 18.71 -11.18 -11.61
CA THR A 151 17.95 -12.22 -11.00
C THR A 151 18.68 -12.72 -9.76
N TYR A 152 17.95 -12.86 -8.67
CA TYR A 152 18.36 -13.62 -7.48
C TYR A 152 18.93 -15.02 -7.80
N PRO A 153 18.53 -15.67 -8.92
CA PRO A 153 19.23 -16.83 -9.46
C PRO A 153 20.77 -16.67 -9.53
N PRO A 154 21.43 -15.78 -10.32
CA PRO A 154 22.90 -15.66 -10.34
C PRO A 154 23.58 -15.58 -8.96
N LEU A 155 23.04 -14.80 -8.02
CA LEU A 155 23.54 -14.74 -6.64
C LEU A 155 23.47 -16.12 -5.97
N THR A 156 22.37 -16.83 -6.16
CA THR A 156 22.19 -18.19 -5.65
C THR A 156 23.23 -19.15 -6.22
N ASN A 157 23.52 -19.08 -7.53
CA ASN A 157 24.57 -19.87 -8.15
C ASN A 157 25.95 -19.55 -7.54
N LEU A 158 26.28 -18.27 -7.39
CA LEU A 158 27.55 -17.85 -6.79
C LEU A 158 27.69 -18.33 -5.34
N VAL A 159 26.64 -18.21 -4.53
CA VAL A 159 26.62 -18.73 -3.15
C VAL A 159 26.83 -20.24 -3.14
N ILE A 160 26.18 -20.99 -4.03
CA ILE A 160 26.39 -22.44 -4.16
C ILE A 160 27.84 -22.75 -4.53
N GLN A 161 28.42 -22.05 -5.50
CA GLN A 161 29.83 -22.22 -5.88
C GLN A 161 30.78 -21.91 -4.72
N MET A 162 30.51 -20.85 -3.95
CA MET A 162 31.28 -20.48 -2.77
C MET A 162 31.12 -21.47 -1.61
N ILE A 163 29.96 -22.11 -1.46
CA ILE A 163 29.76 -23.20 -0.50
C ILE A 163 30.55 -24.44 -0.95
N GLN A 164 30.42 -24.83 -2.22
CA GLN A 164 31.06 -26.02 -2.78
C GLN A 164 32.59 -25.91 -2.84
N ASN A 165 33.15 -24.72 -3.07
CA ASN A 165 34.59 -24.47 -3.06
C ASN A 165 35.18 -24.21 -1.66
N GLY A 166 34.33 -24.19 -0.61
CA GLY A 166 34.75 -24.01 0.77
C GLY A 166 34.96 -22.57 1.23
N SER A 167 34.63 -21.56 0.41
CA SER A 167 34.70 -20.14 0.79
C SER A 167 33.60 -19.73 1.79
N LEU A 168 32.46 -20.43 1.80
CA LEU A 168 31.35 -20.23 2.75
C LEU A 168 31.01 -21.52 3.52
N PRO A 169 31.93 -22.04 4.35
CA PRO A 169 31.78 -23.36 4.97
C PRO A 169 30.64 -23.44 6.00
N ASN A 170 30.20 -22.30 6.53
CA ASN A 170 29.16 -22.21 7.55
C ASN A 170 27.78 -21.84 6.99
N VAL A 171 27.67 -21.59 5.69
CA VAL A 171 26.39 -21.23 5.05
C VAL A 171 25.71 -22.49 4.55
N LYS A 172 24.45 -22.67 4.96
CA LYS A 172 23.59 -23.75 4.49
C LYS A 172 22.44 -23.15 3.70
N LEU A 173 22.64 -22.99 2.39
CA LEU A 173 21.58 -22.54 1.52
C LEU A 173 20.49 -23.62 1.45
N ALA A 174 19.23 -23.24 1.67
CA ALA A 174 18.10 -24.17 1.62
C ALA A 174 17.16 -23.87 0.45
N GLY A 175 17.09 -22.62 0.04
CA GLY A 175 16.21 -22.20 -1.02
C GLY A 175 16.33 -20.71 -1.36
N MET A 176 15.57 -20.32 -2.36
CA MET A 176 15.45 -18.94 -2.82
C MET A 176 14.01 -18.66 -3.26
N ALA A 177 13.55 -17.43 -3.05
CA ALA A 177 12.25 -16.96 -3.51
C ALA A 177 12.40 -15.64 -4.25
N VAL A 178 11.65 -15.45 -5.35
CA VAL A 178 11.64 -14.22 -6.15
C VAL A 178 10.19 -13.77 -6.30
N GLY A 179 9.89 -12.58 -5.79
CA GLY A 179 8.61 -11.91 -5.96
C GLY A 179 8.64 -10.95 -7.13
N ASN A 180 7.68 -11.05 -8.06
CA ASN A 180 7.51 -10.12 -9.18
C ASN A 180 8.85 -9.76 -9.86
N GLY A 181 9.57 -10.78 -10.30
CA GLY A 181 10.92 -10.61 -10.84
C GLY A 181 10.91 -10.22 -12.31
N GLU A 182 11.87 -9.41 -12.75
CA GLU A 182 12.10 -9.20 -14.19
C GLU A 182 12.89 -10.41 -14.75
N LEU A 183 12.24 -11.55 -14.96
CA LEU A 183 12.94 -12.79 -15.35
C LEU A 183 13.31 -12.83 -16.84
N SER A 184 12.49 -12.22 -17.69
CA SER A 184 12.72 -12.13 -19.13
C SER A 184 12.04 -10.92 -19.74
N ALA A 185 12.84 -9.95 -20.17
CA ALA A 185 12.34 -8.78 -20.86
C ALA A 185 11.53 -9.12 -22.13
N GLN A 186 11.86 -10.23 -22.80
CA GLN A 186 11.08 -10.71 -23.93
C GLN A 186 9.67 -11.13 -23.51
N GLN A 187 9.58 -12.01 -22.49
CA GLN A 187 8.29 -12.49 -22.04
C GLN A 187 7.47 -11.39 -21.38
N GLN A 188 8.11 -10.49 -20.62
CA GLN A 188 7.47 -9.32 -20.02
C GLN A 188 6.91 -8.36 -21.07
N THR A 189 7.66 -8.10 -22.16
CA THR A 189 7.18 -7.27 -23.29
C THR A 189 5.97 -7.89 -23.97
N ASN A 190 6.04 -9.17 -24.31
CA ASN A 190 4.97 -9.85 -25.07
C ASN A 190 3.70 -9.99 -24.21
N SER A 191 3.84 -10.46 -22.97
CA SER A 191 2.71 -10.66 -22.05
C SER A 191 2.01 -9.36 -21.65
N ALA A 192 2.73 -8.23 -21.56
CA ALA A 192 2.12 -6.95 -21.22
C ALA A 192 1.04 -6.53 -22.23
N ILE A 193 1.23 -6.81 -23.53
CA ILE A 193 0.24 -6.48 -24.57
C ILE A 193 -1.07 -7.24 -24.34
N ASP A 194 -0.99 -8.53 -24.05
CA ASP A 194 -2.16 -9.36 -23.77
C ASP A 194 -2.85 -8.91 -22.49
N LEU A 195 -2.09 -8.65 -21.43
CA LEU A 195 -2.66 -8.17 -20.17
C LEU A 195 -3.35 -6.83 -20.34
N LEU A 196 -2.78 -5.89 -21.10
CA LEU A 196 -3.43 -4.62 -21.43
C LEU A 196 -4.79 -4.86 -22.11
N TYR A 197 -4.88 -5.78 -23.06
CA TYR A 197 -6.12 -6.06 -23.77
C TYR A 197 -7.15 -6.77 -22.88
N TYR A 198 -6.77 -7.90 -22.27
CA TYR A 198 -7.67 -8.73 -21.48
C TYR A 198 -8.06 -8.11 -20.13
N ARG A 199 -7.32 -7.13 -19.63
CA ARG A 199 -7.72 -6.27 -18.50
C ARG A 199 -8.51 -5.03 -18.93
N GLY A 200 -8.77 -4.84 -20.22
CA GLY A 200 -9.58 -3.73 -20.74
C GLY A 200 -8.88 -2.38 -20.74
N MET A 201 -7.55 -2.35 -20.68
CA MET A 201 -6.75 -1.11 -20.73
C MET A 201 -6.55 -0.59 -22.16
N ILE A 202 -6.61 -1.48 -23.16
CA ILE A 202 -6.62 -1.12 -24.59
C ILE A 202 -7.81 -1.75 -25.31
N GLY A 203 -8.27 -1.08 -26.36
CA GLY A 203 -9.44 -1.52 -27.13
C GLY A 203 -9.10 -2.59 -28.19
N LYS A 204 -10.13 -3.32 -28.64
CA LYS A 204 -9.99 -4.36 -29.69
C LYS A 204 -9.30 -3.85 -30.96
N GLN A 205 -9.61 -2.63 -31.41
CA GLN A 205 -9.00 -2.06 -32.61
C GLN A 205 -7.48 -1.86 -32.46
N GLN A 206 -7.03 -1.44 -31.27
CA GLN A 206 -5.59 -1.28 -30.98
C GLN A 206 -4.91 -2.66 -30.94
N TYR A 207 -5.52 -3.64 -30.27
CA TYR A 207 -4.99 -5.00 -30.20
C TYR A 207 -4.92 -5.68 -31.57
N ASP A 208 -6.01 -5.66 -32.35
CA ASP A 208 -6.07 -6.24 -33.70
C ASP A 208 -5.05 -5.60 -34.66
N SER A 209 -4.71 -4.32 -34.47
CA SER A 209 -3.76 -3.61 -35.33
C SER A 209 -2.34 -4.22 -35.29
N LEU A 210 -2.01 -4.96 -34.23
CA LEU A 210 -0.74 -5.69 -34.11
C LEU A 210 -0.68 -6.95 -34.98
N LYS A 211 -1.78 -7.36 -35.64
CA LYS A 211 -1.78 -8.55 -36.50
C LYS A 211 -0.76 -8.46 -37.62
N ASN A 212 -0.55 -7.27 -38.17
CA ASN A 212 0.47 -7.01 -39.20
C ASN A 212 1.91 -7.15 -38.67
N CYS A 213 2.09 -7.30 -37.36
CA CYS A 213 3.38 -7.47 -36.69
C CYS A 213 3.63 -8.93 -36.27
N CYS A 214 2.71 -9.85 -36.54
CA CYS A 214 2.89 -11.26 -36.20
C CYS A 214 3.55 -12.02 -37.35
N VAL A 215 4.88 -12.08 -37.37
CA VAL A 215 5.64 -12.60 -38.53
C VAL A 215 5.74 -14.12 -38.56
N ASP A 216 5.51 -14.80 -37.43
CA ASP A 216 5.82 -16.22 -37.27
C ASP A 216 4.71 -17.14 -37.81
N ASP A 217 3.44 -16.70 -37.82
CA ASP A 217 2.29 -17.38 -38.45
C ASP A 217 1.06 -16.45 -38.48
N ASP A 218 0.55 -16.09 -39.66
CA ASP A 218 -0.68 -15.28 -39.79
C ASP A 218 -1.94 -16.00 -39.28
N SER A 219 -1.89 -17.31 -39.03
CA SER A 219 -2.99 -18.09 -38.49
C SER A 219 -2.99 -18.19 -36.96
N GLN A 220 -1.88 -17.87 -36.29
CA GLN A 220 -1.80 -17.99 -34.83
C GLN A 220 -2.47 -16.81 -34.10
N PRO A 221 -3.04 -17.04 -32.90
CA PRO A 221 -3.50 -15.96 -32.03
C PRO A 221 -2.40 -14.97 -31.69
N LEU A 222 -2.76 -13.68 -31.55
CA LEU A 222 -1.81 -12.60 -31.23
C LEU A 222 -0.97 -12.86 -29.96
N ALA A 223 -1.55 -13.59 -29.01
CA ALA A 223 -0.92 -14.00 -27.76
C ALA A 223 0.38 -14.82 -27.95
N TYR A 224 0.58 -15.42 -29.13
CA TYR A 224 1.77 -16.24 -29.42
C TYR A 224 2.79 -15.55 -30.32
N CYS A 225 2.56 -14.29 -30.69
CA CYS A 225 3.47 -13.55 -31.56
C CYS A 225 4.65 -12.99 -30.76
N ASP A 226 5.86 -13.10 -31.29
CA ASP A 226 7.03 -12.49 -30.65
C ASP A 226 7.17 -11.01 -31.04
N PHE A 227 6.59 -10.11 -30.24
CA PHE A 227 6.67 -8.66 -30.45
C PHE A 227 8.02 -8.06 -30.02
N TYR A 228 8.73 -8.76 -29.13
CA TYR A 228 10.04 -8.31 -28.63
C TYR A 228 11.09 -8.14 -29.74
N GLN A 229 10.99 -8.90 -30.84
CA GLN A 229 11.92 -8.80 -31.97
C GLN A 229 11.97 -7.39 -32.63
N PHE A 230 10.93 -6.57 -32.44
CA PHE A 230 10.83 -5.23 -33.02
C PHE A 230 11.36 -4.11 -32.12
N VAL A 231 11.82 -4.45 -30.91
CA VAL A 231 12.23 -3.48 -29.91
C VAL A 231 13.65 -3.77 -29.43
N GLN A 232 14.24 -2.77 -28.79
CA GLN A 232 15.54 -2.86 -28.14
C GLN A 232 15.44 -2.20 -26.78
N ILE A 233 16.26 -2.65 -25.84
CA ILE A 233 16.29 -2.15 -24.47
C ILE A 233 17.65 -1.49 -24.23
N ASP A 234 17.63 -0.28 -23.70
CA ASP A 234 18.85 0.44 -23.32
C ASP A 234 19.43 -0.07 -21.98
N ASP A 235 20.60 0.46 -21.61
CA ASP A 235 21.31 0.08 -20.37
C ASP A 235 20.52 0.39 -19.08
N TYR A 236 19.42 1.15 -19.17
CA TYR A 236 18.55 1.52 -18.06
C TYR A 236 17.24 0.73 -18.03
N GLY A 237 17.07 -0.25 -18.92
CA GLY A 237 15.84 -1.03 -19.03
C GLY A 237 14.72 -0.35 -19.82
N ASN A 238 14.95 0.80 -20.45
CA ASN A 238 13.92 1.45 -21.25
C ASN A 238 13.81 0.77 -22.61
N LEU A 239 12.58 0.46 -22.99
CA LEU A 239 12.24 -0.15 -24.26
C LEU A 239 12.05 0.92 -25.34
N SER A 240 12.62 0.70 -26.53
CA SER A 240 12.55 1.60 -27.67
C SER A 240 12.44 0.81 -28.99
N PRO A 241 11.95 1.41 -30.09
CA PRO A 241 11.89 0.73 -31.37
C PRO A 241 13.27 0.32 -31.85
N ASN A 242 13.42 -0.91 -32.34
CA ASN A 242 14.65 -1.36 -32.97
C ASN A 242 14.76 -0.77 -34.38
N ASN A 243 15.61 0.25 -34.54
CA ASN A 243 15.83 0.94 -35.81
C ASN A 243 16.95 0.32 -36.66
N ASN A 244 17.46 -0.87 -36.31
CA ASN A 244 18.53 -1.56 -37.06
C ASN A 244 18.01 -2.27 -38.32
N THR A 245 16.90 -1.80 -38.89
CA THR A 245 16.25 -2.35 -40.08
C THR A 245 15.72 -1.23 -40.96
N ASN A 246 15.79 -1.40 -42.27
CA ASN A 246 15.21 -0.49 -43.25
C ASN A 246 13.78 -0.89 -43.66
N ASP A 247 13.25 -1.98 -43.09
CA ASP A 247 11.90 -2.47 -43.37
C ASP A 247 10.85 -1.55 -42.69
N PRO A 248 10.00 -0.85 -43.47
CA PRO A 248 9.00 0.06 -42.93
C PRO A 248 8.00 -0.61 -41.98
N THR A 249 7.66 -1.87 -42.24
CA THR A 249 6.72 -2.65 -41.42
C THR A 249 7.33 -2.93 -40.05
N LYS A 250 8.60 -3.36 -40.00
CA LYS A 250 9.30 -3.62 -38.72
C LYS A 250 9.46 -2.34 -37.90
N ILE A 251 9.76 -1.22 -38.54
CA ILE A 251 9.85 0.09 -37.87
C ILE A 251 8.48 0.49 -37.28
N GLN A 252 7.40 0.28 -38.04
CA GLN A 252 6.04 0.55 -37.57
C GLN A 252 5.67 -0.34 -36.38
N CYS A 253 5.96 -1.63 -36.46
CA CYS A 253 5.72 -2.58 -35.37
C CYS A 253 6.50 -2.21 -34.12
N GLY A 254 7.78 -1.85 -34.24
CA GLY A 254 8.59 -1.38 -33.11
C GLY A 254 7.97 -0.16 -32.42
N LYS A 255 7.44 0.80 -33.19
CA LYS A 255 6.72 1.97 -32.65
C LYS A 255 5.42 1.59 -31.94
N MET A 256 4.64 0.68 -32.52
CA MET A 256 3.36 0.24 -31.94
C MET A 256 3.59 -0.52 -30.63
N VAL A 257 4.52 -1.48 -30.62
CA VAL A 257 4.89 -2.26 -29.43
C VAL A 257 5.43 -1.35 -28.34
N THR A 258 6.35 -0.44 -28.69
CA THR A 258 6.89 0.52 -27.71
C THR A 258 5.80 1.41 -27.14
N GLY A 259 4.90 1.95 -27.98
CA GLY A 259 3.80 2.79 -27.49
C GLY A 259 2.86 2.05 -26.55
N LEU A 260 2.55 0.78 -26.82
CA LEU A 260 1.72 -0.02 -25.91
C LEU A 260 2.45 -0.33 -24.60
N VAL A 261 3.68 -0.84 -24.66
CA VAL A 261 4.40 -1.31 -23.47
C VAL A 261 4.95 -0.16 -22.64
N MET A 262 5.39 0.95 -23.24
CA MET A 262 5.88 2.10 -22.49
C MET A 262 4.74 3.06 -22.12
N ASP A 263 3.91 3.48 -23.09
CA ASP A 263 2.94 4.53 -22.81
C ASP A 263 1.71 3.98 -22.07
N SER A 264 1.18 2.83 -22.50
CA SER A 264 -0.03 2.25 -21.90
C SER A 264 0.23 1.49 -20.58
N VAL A 265 1.48 1.22 -20.22
CA VAL A 265 1.84 0.67 -18.90
C VAL A 265 2.37 1.77 -17.98
N TRP A 266 3.43 2.47 -18.38
CA TRP A 266 4.16 3.40 -17.51
C TRP A 266 3.65 4.84 -17.57
N ALA A 267 3.05 5.26 -18.69
CA ALA A 267 2.58 6.63 -18.90
C ALA A 267 1.06 6.80 -18.76
N THR A 268 0.39 5.92 -18.00
CA THR A 268 -1.07 6.01 -17.77
C THR A 268 -1.43 6.56 -16.38
N ALA A 269 -2.74 6.70 -16.13
CA ALA A 269 -3.29 6.99 -14.81
C ALA A 269 -3.30 5.77 -13.89
N ASN A 270 -3.27 4.54 -14.45
CA ASN A 270 -3.19 3.33 -13.65
C ASN A 270 -1.81 3.25 -13.00
N ASP A 271 -1.76 2.72 -11.77
CA ASP A 271 -0.49 2.43 -11.12
C ASP A 271 0.13 1.17 -11.73
N VAL A 272 1.38 1.28 -12.14
CA VAL A 272 2.10 0.19 -12.82
C VAL A 272 2.35 -1.00 -11.89
N TYR A 273 2.54 -0.72 -10.60
CA TYR A 273 2.80 -1.73 -9.59
C TYR A 273 1.50 -2.38 -9.11
N ASN A 274 0.36 -1.73 -9.28
CA ASN A 274 -0.95 -2.33 -9.02
C ASN A 274 -2.04 -1.69 -9.87
N SER A 275 -2.46 -2.41 -10.91
CA SER A 275 -3.38 -1.92 -11.94
C SER A 275 -4.74 -1.42 -11.41
N TYR A 276 -5.14 -1.85 -10.21
CA TYR A 276 -6.45 -1.53 -9.62
C TYR A 276 -6.34 -0.70 -8.34
N GLN A 277 -5.14 -0.22 -8.03
CA GLN A 277 -4.90 0.62 -6.87
C GLN A 277 -5.21 2.08 -7.21
N ASP A 278 -5.97 2.73 -6.33
CA ASP A 278 -6.17 4.18 -6.34
C ASP A 278 -5.57 4.75 -5.06
N CYS A 279 -4.39 5.37 -5.19
CA CYS A 279 -3.75 6.07 -4.08
C CYS A 279 -4.43 7.42 -3.91
N TYR A 280 -5.45 7.47 -3.05
CA TYR A 280 -6.26 8.66 -2.80
C TYR A 280 -5.41 9.94 -2.71
N ASN A 281 -5.66 10.87 -3.63
CA ASN A 281 -5.13 12.23 -3.53
C ASN A 281 -5.96 12.99 -2.51
N PHE A 282 -5.48 13.11 -1.26
CA PHE A 282 -6.11 13.89 -0.21
C PHE A 282 -6.10 15.40 -0.54
N THR A 283 -6.99 15.85 -1.43
CA THR A 283 -7.27 17.28 -1.65
C THR A 283 -8.31 17.84 -0.66
N SER A 284 -8.78 17.06 0.32
CA SER A 284 -9.79 17.49 1.29
C SER A 284 -9.28 17.78 2.71
N LEU A 285 -7.98 17.65 2.99
CA LEU A 285 -7.43 18.19 4.23
C LEU A 285 -7.24 19.71 4.06
N SER A 286 -8.02 20.46 4.82
CA SER A 286 -8.15 21.91 4.88
C SER A 286 -6.91 22.74 4.51
N SER A 287 -7.18 23.93 3.98
CA SER A 287 -6.28 24.99 3.50
C SER A 287 -5.19 25.49 4.45
N GLN A 288 -4.90 24.81 5.57
CA GLN A 288 -3.79 25.12 6.47
C GLN A 288 -2.52 24.29 6.22
N GLY A 289 -2.57 23.23 5.40
CA GLY A 289 -1.39 22.38 5.09
C GLY A 289 -0.48 22.87 3.93
N LEU A 290 -0.91 23.87 3.16
CA LEU A 290 -0.27 24.23 1.88
C LEU A 290 1.00 25.10 1.98
N GLN A 291 1.49 25.43 3.17
CA GLN A 291 2.70 26.25 3.30
C GLN A 291 4.03 25.47 3.35
N HIS A 292 4.03 24.14 3.45
CA HIS A 292 5.28 23.35 3.54
C HIS A 292 5.76 22.71 2.22
N SER A 293 5.08 22.95 1.10
CA SER A 293 5.42 22.35 -0.22
C SER A 293 6.66 22.97 -0.90
N LYS A 294 7.24 24.06 -0.38
CA LYS A 294 8.35 24.77 -1.08
C LYS A 294 9.73 24.12 -0.99
N TYR A 295 9.94 23.08 -0.17
CA TYR A 295 11.26 22.45 0.01
C TYR A 295 11.47 21.11 -0.74
N LEU A 296 10.47 20.59 -1.46
CA LEU A 296 10.55 19.26 -2.12
C LEU A 296 10.82 19.28 -3.63
N LYS A 297 11.39 20.37 -4.17
CA LYS A 297 11.72 20.46 -5.61
C LYS A 297 12.96 19.66 -6.05
N GLY A 298 13.60 18.90 -5.16
CA GLY A 298 14.87 18.21 -5.45
C GLY A 298 14.79 16.71 -5.74
N ALA A 299 13.72 15.99 -5.40
CA ALA A 299 13.72 14.52 -5.41
C ALA A 299 12.54 13.84 -6.16
N ALA A 300 11.59 14.62 -6.69
CA ALA A 300 10.39 14.10 -7.37
C ALA A 300 10.44 14.29 -8.89
N GLY A 301 11.56 13.93 -9.51
CA GLY A 301 11.81 14.07 -10.95
C GLY A 301 11.04 13.10 -11.84
N ARG A 302 9.70 13.09 -11.74
CA ARG A 302 8.68 12.64 -12.72
C ARG A 302 7.28 12.58 -12.09
N ARG A 303 7.17 12.44 -10.77
CA ARG A 303 5.87 12.37 -10.05
C ARG A 303 5.09 13.70 -10.03
N THR A 304 5.74 14.86 -10.18
CA THR A 304 5.08 16.18 -10.05
C THR A 304 4.42 16.70 -11.34
N TRP A 305 4.64 16.09 -12.51
CA TRP A 305 3.99 16.53 -13.76
C TRP A 305 2.56 16.01 -13.90
N LYS A 306 2.18 14.92 -13.21
CA LYS A 306 0.82 14.34 -13.26
C LYS A 306 -0.23 15.19 -12.51
N THR A 307 0.17 16.00 -11.53
CA THR A 307 -0.77 16.83 -10.74
C THR A 307 -1.30 18.06 -11.49
N ILE A 308 -0.58 18.56 -12.50
CA ILE A 308 -0.91 19.84 -13.17
C ILE A 308 -1.88 19.66 -14.36
N MET A 309 -1.94 18.48 -14.98
CA MET A 309 -2.85 18.23 -16.12
C MET A 309 -4.22 17.69 -15.73
N GLY A 310 -4.36 16.99 -14.59
CA GLY A 310 -5.65 16.48 -14.10
C GLY A 310 -6.59 17.58 -13.56
N SER A 311 -6.05 18.74 -13.15
CA SER A 311 -6.85 19.81 -12.54
C SER A 311 -7.65 20.67 -13.53
N LYS A 312 -7.49 20.46 -14.85
CA LYS A 312 -8.24 21.19 -15.89
C LYS A 312 -9.49 20.48 -16.40
N LEU A 313 -9.68 19.19 -16.11
CA LEU A 313 -10.83 18.40 -16.61
C LEU A 313 -11.89 18.10 -15.55
N MET A 314 -11.62 18.33 -14.25
CA MET A 314 -12.57 18.16 -13.14
C MET A 314 -13.41 19.43 -12.85
N ARG A 315 -13.90 20.11 -13.89
CA ARG A 315 -14.91 21.19 -13.73
C ARG A 315 -16.21 20.91 -14.47
N ALA A 316 -16.49 19.64 -14.77
CA ALA A 316 -17.70 19.24 -15.48
C ALA A 316 -18.28 17.94 -14.90
N SER A 317 -18.80 17.99 -13.67
CA SER A 317 -19.68 16.93 -13.14
C SER A 317 -20.47 17.36 -11.90
N VAL A 318 -21.24 18.45 -12.01
CA VAL A 318 -22.35 18.74 -11.07
C VAL A 318 -23.59 17.95 -11.50
N GLN A 319 -23.46 16.63 -11.64
CA GLN A 319 -24.55 15.72 -12.02
C GLN A 319 -24.53 14.40 -11.23
N GLN A 320 -23.90 14.39 -10.06
CA GLN A 320 -23.84 13.22 -9.19
C GLN A 320 -24.83 13.33 -8.02
N SER A 321 -26.08 13.74 -8.29
CA SER A 321 -27.16 13.83 -7.29
C SER A 321 -28.20 12.70 -7.37
N ASP A 322 -28.20 11.88 -8.42
CA ASP A 322 -29.28 10.89 -8.65
C ASP A 322 -28.97 9.46 -8.18
N LEU A 323 -27.69 9.11 -7.99
CA LEU A 323 -27.27 7.77 -7.50
C LEU A 323 -27.39 7.64 -5.97
N LEU A 324 -27.22 8.72 -5.22
CA LEU A 324 -27.41 8.75 -3.76
C LEU A 324 -28.87 8.50 -3.36
N ARG A 325 -29.82 8.83 -4.25
CA ARG A 325 -31.26 8.69 -4.00
C ARG A 325 -31.78 7.26 -4.14
N SER A 326 -31.09 6.39 -4.87
CA SER A 326 -31.52 4.98 -5.04
C SER A 326 -31.02 4.04 -3.93
N MET A 327 -30.05 4.47 -3.11
CA MET A 327 -29.49 3.66 -2.02
C MET A 327 -30.37 3.63 -0.76
N PHE A 328 -31.34 4.53 -0.62
CA PHE A 328 -32.20 4.65 0.56
C PHE A 328 -33.60 4.03 0.40
N SER A 329 -33.91 3.36 -0.70
CA SER A 329 -35.27 2.86 -1.01
C SER A 329 -35.50 1.36 -0.76
N THR A 330 -34.48 0.57 -0.36
CA THR A 330 -34.59 -0.90 -0.22
C THR A 330 -34.58 -1.43 1.21
N GLY A 331 -34.56 -0.56 2.22
CA GLY A 331 -35.02 -0.94 3.55
C GLY A 331 -34.10 -1.71 4.46
N SER A 332 -32.91 -2.13 4.05
CA SER A 332 -31.93 -2.74 4.97
C SER A 332 -31.39 -1.67 5.93
N ASN A 333 -31.29 -1.93 7.25
CA ASN A 333 -30.40 -1.14 8.12
C ASN A 333 -28.98 -1.70 7.94
N PRO A 334 -28.03 -1.01 7.30
CA PRO A 334 -26.72 -1.59 7.02
C PRO A 334 -25.69 -1.32 8.11
N PHE A 335 -26.05 -0.61 9.19
CA PHE A 335 -25.08 -0.25 10.23
C PHE A 335 -24.80 -1.42 11.20
N VAL A 336 -24.01 -2.38 10.72
CA VAL A 336 -22.78 -2.68 11.48
C VAL A 336 -22.00 -1.37 11.49
N ASP A 337 -21.41 -0.98 12.62
CA ASP A 337 -20.43 0.12 12.63
C ASP A 337 -19.18 -0.34 11.87
N GLN A 338 -19.34 -0.44 10.56
CA GLN A 338 -18.26 -0.61 9.62
C GLN A 338 -17.38 0.63 9.74
N GLY A 339 -17.89 1.84 10.04
CA GLY A 339 -17.05 3.05 10.22
C GLY A 339 -15.95 2.93 11.28
N ALA A 340 -16.16 2.17 12.35
CA ALA A 340 -15.14 1.82 13.34
C ALA A 340 -14.20 0.67 12.89
N LEU A 341 -14.56 -0.07 11.86
CA LEU A 341 -13.82 -1.22 11.30
C LEU A 341 -13.26 -0.97 9.88
N PHE A 342 -13.62 0.16 9.27
CA PHE A 342 -13.34 0.54 7.89
C PHE A 342 -12.57 1.85 7.93
N ASN A 343 -11.34 1.81 7.47
CA ASN A 343 -10.63 3.03 7.15
C ASN A 343 -11.26 3.65 5.89
N GLN A 344 -11.86 4.83 6.01
CA GLN A 344 -12.60 5.49 4.92
C GLN A 344 -11.73 6.06 3.78
N GLY A 345 -10.45 5.69 3.72
CA GLY A 345 -9.51 6.14 2.69
C GLY A 345 -8.57 5.06 2.18
N SER A 346 -8.95 3.77 2.20
CA SER A 346 -8.10 2.72 1.59
C SER A 346 -8.89 1.49 1.14
N THR A 347 -8.46 0.90 0.01
CA THR A 347 -8.80 -0.48 -0.40
C THR A 347 -7.80 -1.51 0.16
N ASP A 348 -6.84 -1.09 0.99
CA ASP A 348 -5.84 -1.97 1.56
C ASP A 348 -6.41 -2.95 2.60
N ALA A 349 -5.68 -4.05 2.81
CA ALA A 349 -5.96 -5.02 3.85
C ALA A 349 -5.33 -4.65 5.22
N ILE A 350 -4.81 -3.42 5.37
CA ILE A 350 -3.92 -2.99 6.46
C ILE A 350 -4.55 -1.88 7.33
N GLY A 351 -5.78 -1.45 7.04
CA GLY A 351 -6.50 -0.51 7.90
C GLY A 351 -6.06 0.95 7.73
N GLY A 352 -5.71 1.34 6.49
CA GLY A 352 -5.52 2.75 6.15
C GLY A 352 -4.11 3.23 5.90
N PHE A 353 -3.33 2.35 5.34
CA PHE A 353 -1.99 2.60 4.83
C PHE A 353 -2.04 3.31 3.46
N PRO A 354 -1.45 4.51 3.32
CA PRO A 354 -1.28 5.17 2.02
C PRO A 354 -0.33 4.37 1.13
N CYS A 355 -0.85 3.46 0.32
CA CYS A 355 -0.17 2.73 -0.76
C CYS A 355 1.28 2.29 -0.49
N TYR A 356 2.26 3.17 -0.76
CA TYR A 356 3.68 2.83 -0.74
C TYR A 356 4.46 3.50 0.40
N MET A 357 3.90 4.50 1.09
CA MET A 357 4.51 5.17 2.26
C MET A 357 5.98 5.62 2.11
N ASP A 358 6.52 5.70 0.89
CA ASP A 358 7.90 6.11 0.60
C ASP A 358 8.28 7.42 1.33
N ALA A 359 7.36 8.38 1.33
CA ALA A 359 7.58 9.68 1.97
C ALA A 359 7.69 9.55 3.49
N ALA A 360 6.84 8.74 4.12
CA ALA A 360 6.88 8.49 5.55
C ALA A 360 8.15 7.70 5.94
N ASN A 361 8.53 6.69 5.15
CA ASN A 361 9.81 5.98 5.30
C ASN A 361 10.98 6.96 5.29
N GLN A 362 11.04 7.83 4.28
CA GLN A 362 12.13 8.76 4.11
C GLN A 362 12.18 9.80 5.24
N ILE A 363 11.04 10.29 5.72
CA ILE A 363 10.98 11.18 6.88
C ILE A 363 11.53 10.46 8.11
N TYR A 364 11.00 9.27 8.42
CA TYR A 364 11.34 8.50 9.61
C TYR A 364 12.83 8.14 9.66
N LEU A 365 13.35 7.57 8.57
CA LEU A 365 14.75 7.15 8.49
C LEU A 365 15.71 8.34 8.63
N ASN A 366 15.33 9.52 8.17
CA ASN A 366 16.17 10.72 8.28
C ASN A 366 16.09 11.44 9.63
N LEU A 367 15.24 11.01 10.57
CA LEU A 367 15.21 11.59 11.91
C LEU A 367 16.58 11.38 12.60
N PRO A 368 17.19 12.41 13.20
CA PRO A 368 18.51 12.28 13.85
C PRO A 368 18.55 11.18 14.92
N ALA A 369 17.49 11.06 15.72
CA ALA A 369 17.38 10.03 16.75
C ALA A 369 17.28 8.61 16.15
N VAL A 370 16.64 8.47 14.98
CA VAL A 370 16.53 7.18 14.28
C VAL A 370 17.88 6.80 13.68
N ARG A 371 18.55 7.73 12.99
CA ARG A 371 19.92 7.51 12.48
C ARG A 371 20.90 7.09 13.58
N GLN A 372 20.83 7.74 14.74
CA GLN A 372 21.64 7.37 15.89
C GLN A 372 21.31 5.97 16.39
N ALA A 373 20.02 5.61 16.52
CA ALA A 373 19.58 4.29 16.95
C ALA A 373 19.98 3.16 15.98
N LEU A 374 20.14 3.49 14.70
CA LEU A 374 20.58 2.57 13.64
C LEU A 374 22.11 2.60 13.42
N HIS A 375 22.86 3.29 14.28
CA HIS A 375 24.32 3.41 14.20
C HIS A 375 24.81 4.01 12.86
N ILE A 376 24.03 4.91 12.26
CA ILE A 376 24.37 5.55 10.99
C ILE A 376 25.39 6.68 11.23
N PRO A 377 26.56 6.66 10.59
CA PRO A 377 27.53 7.74 10.71
C PRO A 377 26.97 9.10 10.25
N ASP A 378 27.34 10.16 10.98
CA ASP A 378 26.86 11.54 10.72
C ASP A 378 27.33 12.09 9.37
N PHE A 379 28.41 11.56 8.81
CA PHE A 379 28.93 12.01 7.51
C PHE A 379 28.11 11.50 6.31
N LEU A 380 27.25 10.49 6.51
CA LEU A 380 26.43 9.95 5.42
C LEU A 380 25.29 10.90 5.07
N PRO A 381 24.94 11.04 3.78
CA PRO A 381 23.82 11.88 3.36
C PRO A 381 22.49 11.38 3.94
N GLY A 382 21.45 12.19 3.76
CA GLY A 382 20.08 11.76 4.04
C GLY A 382 19.73 10.51 3.23
N TRP A 383 19.03 9.57 3.87
CA TRP A 383 18.50 8.37 3.25
C TRP A 383 17.51 8.75 2.14
N VAL A 384 17.58 8.03 1.04
CA VAL A 384 16.64 8.06 -0.07
C VAL A 384 16.38 6.63 -0.50
N ASP A 385 15.16 6.35 -0.92
CA ASP A 385 14.72 4.99 -1.24
C ASP A 385 15.46 4.42 -2.45
N CYS A 386 15.44 5.11 -3.59
CA CYS A 386 16.12 4.68 -4.81
C CYS A 386 17.12 5.71 -5.35
N LYS A 387 18.24 5.24 -5.91
CA LYS A 387 19.20 6.05 -6.68
C LYS A 387 19.46 5.45 -8.06
N HIS A 388 19.13 6.19 -9.12
CA HIS A 388 19.27 5.76 -10.53
C HIS A 388 20.68 5.98 -11.08
N VAL A 389 21.66 5.16 -10.66
CA VAL A 389 23.09 5.36 -11.04
C VAL A 389 23.72 4.14 -11.74
N PHE A 390 22.98 3.05 -11.95
CA PHE A 390 23.57 1.76 -12.34
C PHE A 390 23.26 1.39 -13.80
N LYS A 391 24.27 0.88 -14.51
CA LYS A 391 24.19 0.35 -15.89
C LYS A 391 24.11 -1.17 -15.86
N TYR A 392 23.44 -1.77 -16.85
CA TYR A 392 23.07 -3.19 -16.82
C TYR A 392 23.46 -3.99 -18.10
N ARG A 393 23.78 -5.29 -17.95
CA ARG A 393 23.95 -6.29 -19.04
C ARG A 393 22.98 -7.47 -18.84
N LYS A 394 22.75 -8.35 -19.84
CA LYS A 394 21.72 -9.44 -19.81
C LYS A 394 22.30 -10.89 -19.83
N MET A 395 21.97 -11.75 -18.85
CA MET A 395 22.45 -13.14 -18.75
C MET A 395 21.57 -13.99 -17.82
N PHE A 396 20.45 -14.50 -18.34
CA PHE A 396 19.63 -15.50 -17.64
C PHE A 396 19.81 -16.97 -18.10
N PRO A 397 20.10 -17.31 -19.38
CA PRO A 397 19.69 -18.64 -19.87
C PRO A 397 20.44 -19.86 -19.29
N TYR A 398 21.47 -19.71 -18.47
CA TYR A 398 22.39 -20.80 -18.09
C TYR A 398 22.36 -21.25 -16.63
N ILE A 399 21.40 -20.82 -15.81
CA ILE A 399 21.58 -21.02 -14.37
C ILE A 399 21.28 -22.42 -13.84
N PHE A 400 20.32 -23.13 -14.43
CA PHE A 400 19.85 -24.39 -13.88
C PHE A 400 20.84 -25.54 -14.09
N SER A 401 21.70 -25.48 -15.12
CA SER A 401 22.80 -26.44 -15.28
C SER A 401 23.73 -26.41 -14.06
N ASP A 402 24.06 -25.22 -13.58
CA ASP A 402 25.09 -25.01 -12.56
C ASP A 402 24.62 -25.38 -11.16
N ILE A 403 23.34 -25.16 -10.85
CA ILE A 403 22.78 -25.40 -9.51
C ILE A 403 22.19 -26.80 -9.32
N SER A 404 22.05 -27.58 -10.40
CA SER A 404 21.36 -28.88 -10.40
C SER A 404 21.94 -29.95 -9.45
N GLY A 405 23.21 -29.81 -9.05
CA GLY A 405 23.88 -30.70 -8.09
C GLY A 405 23.58 -30.42 -6.61
N TYR A 406 22.91 -29.30 -6.31
CA TYR A 406 22.64 -28.82 -4.96
C TYR A 406 21.16 -29.01 -4.58
N ASN A 407 20.88 -29.39 -3.33
CA ASN A 407 19.50 -29.50 -2.83
C ASN A 407 18.93 -28.10 -2.61
N LEU A 408 18.01 -27.67 -3.48
CA LEU A 408 17.50 -26.30 -3.48
C LEU A 408 15.98 -26.27 -3.67
N LYS A 409 15.27 -25.49 -2.84
CA LYS A 409 13.87 -25.11 -3.10
C LYS A 409 13.82 -23.73 -3.74
N MET A 410 13.07 -23.58 -4.82
CA MET A 410 12.90 -22.33 -5.54
C MET A 410 11.42 -21.97 -5.58
N LEU A 411 11.10 -20.72 -5.27
CA LEU A 411 9.77 -20.16 -5.42
C LEU A 411 9.84 -18.93 -6.31
N ILE A 412 9.08 -18.92 -7.40
CA ILE A 412 8.78 -17.72 -8.17
C ILE A 412 7.33 -17.37 -7.85
N TYR A 413 7.09 -16.20 -7.28
CA TYR A 413 5.76 -15.75 -6.94
C TYR A 413 5.45 -14.39 -7.54
N ASN A 414 4.21 -14.19 -7.99
CA ASN A 414 3.79 -12.93 -8.61
C ASN A 414 2.43 -12.48 -8.09
N GLY A 415 2.31 -11.19 -7.79
CA GLY A 415 1.01 -10.55 -7.71
C GLY A 415 0.35 -10.47 -9.08
N ASP A 416 -0.87 -10.98 -9.20
CA ASP A 416 -1.55 -11.14 -10.49
C ASP A 416 -2.18 -9.84 -11.05
N VAL A 417 -1.98 -8.70 -10.40
CA VAL A 417 -2.41 -7.36 -10.88
C VAL A 417 -1.25 -6.39 -11.14
N ASP A 418 -0.01 -6.85 -10.97
CA ASP A 418 1.19 -6.13 -11.37
C ASP A 418 1.27 -5.99 -12.91
N MET A 419 1.86 -4.88 -13.36
CA MET A 419 2.24 -4.63 -14.76
C MET A 419 3.72 -4.28 -14.92
N ALA A 420 4.46 -4.02 -13.83
CA ALA A 420 5.89 -3.77 -13.87
C ALA A 420 6.66 -5.06 -14.20
N CYS A 421 6.42 -6.13 -13.43
CA CYS A 421 6.96 -7.47 -13.65
C CYS A 421 5.80 -8.47 -13.56
N ASN A 422 5.02 -8.49 -14.62
CA ASN A 422 3.71 -9.12 -14.63
C ASN A 422 3.79 -10.65 -14.51
N PHE A 423 2.77 -11.25 -13.89
CA PHE A 423 2.74 -12.68 -13.61
C PHE A 423 2.79 -13.56 -14.86
N LEU A 424 2.22 -13.10 -15.97
CA LEU A 424 2.10 -13.89 -17.19
C LEU A 424 3.45 -14.03 -17.89
N GLY A 425 4.25 -12.96 -17.91
CA GLY A 425 5.61 -12.99 -18.43
C GLY A 425 6.51 -13.95 -17.65
N ASP A 426 6.41 -13.94 -16.31
CA ASP A 426 7.17 -14.86 -15.46
C ASP A 426 6.67 -16.31 -15.57
N GLU A 427 5.36 -16.51 -15.68
CA GLU A 427 4.76 -17.83 -15.93
C GLU A 427 5.25 -18.41 -17.26
N TRP A 428 5.17 -17.64 -18.35
CA TRP A 428 5.69 -18.06 -19.66
C TRP A 428 7.19 -18.35 -19.63
N PHE A 429 7.97 -17.54 -18.93
CA PHE A 429 9.39 -17.76 -18.78
C PHE A 429 9.69 -19.07 -18.06
N VAL A 430 9.08 -19.29 -16.89
CA VAL A 430 9.31 -20.49 -16.07
C VAL A 430 8.81 -21.75 -16.78
N GLU A 431 7.64 -21.70 -17.44
CA GLU A 431 7.13 -22.86 -18.16
C GLU A 431 7.98 -23.21 -19.38
N ASN A 432 8.47 -22.22 -20.14
CA ASN A 432 9.38 -22.46 -21.25
C ASN A 432 10.70 -23.09 -20.78
N LEU A 433 11.24 -22.58 -19.68
CA LEU A 433 12.45 -23.08 -19.05
C LEU A 433 12.30 -24.54 -18.58
N ALA A 434 11.21 -24.81 -17.86
CA ALA A 434 10.89 -26.12 -17.32
C ALA A 434 10.60 -27.13 -18.43
N GLY A 435 9.78 -26.78 -19.43
CA GLY A 435 9.39 -27.70 -20.51
C GLY A 435 10.44 -27.84 -21.60
N THR A 436 10.83 -26.73 -22.22
CA THR A 436 11.58 -26.74 -23.48
C THR A 436 13.10 -26.73 -23.27
N VAL A 437 13.59 -25.99 -22.27
CA VAL A 437 15.04 -25.79 -22.11
C VAL A 437 15.69 -26.92 -21.32
N TYR A 438 15.12 -27.29 -20.17
CA TYR A 438 15.74 -28.25 -19.25
C TYR A 438 14.93 -29.54 -19.04
N ASN A 439 13.71 -29.64 -19.55
CA ASN A 439 12.83 -30.82 -19.45
C ASN A 439 12.64 -31.30 -18.00
N PHE A 440 12.19 -30.40 -17.13
CA PHE A 440 11.84 -30.64 -15.74
C PHE A 440 10.69 -31.66 -15.63
N THR A 441 10.70 -32.43 -14.54
CA THR A 441 9.61 -33.35 -14.22
C THR A 441 8.49 -32.61 -13.50
N LEU A 442 7.30 -32.55 -14.11
CA LEU A 442 6.11 -31.97 -13.49
C LEU A 442 5.71 -32.78 -12.25
N ILE A 443 5.61 -32.10 -11.10
CA ILE A 443 5.15 -32.70 -9.84
C ILE A 443 3.65 -32.48 -9.68
N SER A 444 3.20 -31.25 -9.92
CA SER A 444 1.81 -30.86 -9.78
C SER A 444 1.45 -29.83 -10.84
N ASP A 445 0.39 -30.10 -11.59
CA ASP A 445 -0.16 -29.16 -12.55
C ASP A 445 -0.90 -28.02 -11.83
N ARG A 446 -1.15 -26.91 -12.54
CA ARG A 446 -1.69 -25.67 -11.98
C ARG A 446 -2.94 -25.91 -11.14
N PHE A 447 -2.86 -25.67 -9.83
CA PHE A 447 -3.97 -25.83 -8.89
C PHE A 447 -4.16 -24.60 -8.00
N ALA A 448 -5.37 -24.43 -7.47
CA ALA A 448 -5.71 -23.33 -6.58
C ALA A 448 -5.19 -23.58 -5.16
N TRP A 449 -4.62 -22.56 -4.52
CA TRP A 449 -4.32 -22.57 -3.08
C TRP A 449 -5.23 -21.58 -2.35
N ASN A 450 -5.57 -21.90 -1.10
CA ASN A 450 -6.52 -21.16 -0.29
C ASN A 450 -5.87 -20.41 0.86
N TYR A 451 -6.39 -19.22 1.15
CA TYR A 451 -6.07 -18.42 2.33
C TYR A 451 -7.30 -18.33 3.24
N THR A 452 -7.10 -18.54 4.55
CA THR A 452 -8.18 -18.46 5.56
C THR A 452 -7.77 -17.52 6.68
N ARG A 453 -8.59 -16.51 6.96
CA ARG A 453 -8.35 -15.56 8.07
C ARG A 453 -9.29 -15.90 9.23
N GLY A 454 -8.74 -16.26 10.38
CA GLY A 454 -9.54 -16.49 11.60
C GLY A 454 -10.72 -17.45 11.36
N SER A 455 -11.93 -16.99 11.67
CA SER A 455 -13.17 -17.76 11.49
C SER A 455 -13.85 -17.58 10.13
N PHE A 456 -13.25 -16.84 9.19
CA PHE A 456 -13.80 -16.65 7.85
C PHE A 456 -13.67 -17.93 7.01
N LEU A 457 -14.52 -18.08 5.99
CA LEU A 457 -14.42 -19.18 5.04
C LEU A 457 -13.14 -19.07 4.18
N PRO A 458 -12.50 -20.19 3.82
CA PRO A 458 -11.35 -20.19 2.92
C PRO A 458 -11.65 -19.45 1.61
N GLN A 459 -10.73 -18.60 1.19
CA GLN A 459 -10.79 -17.84 -0.07
C GLN A 459 -9.64 -18.26 -0.98
N LEU A 460 -9.83 -18.11 -2.29
CA LEU A 460 -8.78 -18.34 -3.27
C LEU A 460 -7.60 -17.36 -3.03
N GLY A 461 -6.46 -17.91 -2.61
CA GLY A 461 -5.20 -17.18 -2.43
C GLY A 461 -4.45 -16.98 -3.74
N GLY A 462 -4.62 -17.89 -4.70
CA GLY A 462 -4.05 -17.83 -6.04
C GLY A 462 -3.84 -19.22 -6.63
N TYR A 463 -2.88 -19.38 -7.53
CA TYR A 463 -2.58 -20.66 -8.18
C TYR A 463 -1.12 -21.03 -8.01
N VAL A 464 -0.82 -22.33 -8.03
CA VAL A 464 0.54 -22.85 -7.94
C VAL A 464 0.74 -24.01 -8.90
N LYS A 465 1.94 -24.10 -9.48
CA LYS A 465 2.40 -25.21 -10.32
C LYS A 465 3.82 -25.58 -9.91
N SER A 466 4.14 -26.87 -9.88
CA SER A 466 5.37 -27.36 -9.26
C SER A 466 6.11 -28.37 -10.14
N TRP A 467 7.44 -28.25 -10.16
CA TRP A 467 8.34 -29.13 -10.89
C TRP A 467 9.54 -29.58 -10.04
N SER A 468 10.18 -30.65 -10.49
CA SER A 468 11.49 -31.09 -10.01
C SER A 468 12.50 -31.16 -11.16
N TYR A 469 13.74 -30.84 -10.85
CA TYR A 469 14.88 -31.02 -11.73
C TYR A 469 16.10 -31.44 -10.92
N ASN A 470 16.50 -32.71 -11.06
CA ASN A 470 17.56 -33.31 -10.24
C ASN A 470 17.27 -33.11 -8.73
N LYS A 471 18.02 -32.22 -8.07
CA LYS A 471 17.89 -31.90 -6.64
C LYS A 471 17.16 -30.58 -6.35
N VAL A 472 16.65 -29.95 -7.40
CA VAL A 472 15.94 -28.66 -7.33
C VAL A 472 14.44 -28.89 -7.38
N LEU A 473 13.71 -28.26 -6.46
CA LEU A 473 12.25 -28.12 -6.50
C LEU A 473 11.92 -26.69 -6.92
N LEU A 474 10.99 -26.52 -7.86
CA LEU A 474 10.56 -25.21 -8.35
C LEU A 474 9.04 -25.10 -8.25
N ASP A 475 8.58 -24.12 -7.45
CA ASP A 475 7.20 -23.70 -7.38
C ASP A 475 7.02 -22.37 -8.11
N LEU A 476 6.03 -22.29 -8.99
CA LEU A 476 5.54 -21.05 -9.61
C LEU A 476 4.17 -20.74 -9.02
N LEU A 477 4.00 -19.55 -8.44
CA LEU A 477 2.82 -19.21 -7.66
C LEU A 477 2.28 -17.81 -8.00
N THR A 478 0.96 -17.67 -8.09
CA THR A 478 0.32 -16.35 -8.12
C THR A 478 -0.31 -16.02 -6.77
N VAL A 479 -0.31 -14.74 -6.41
CA VAL A 479 -1.04 -14.19 -5.26
C VAL A 479 -2.16 -13.30 -5.77
N LYS A 480 -3.39 -13.76 -5.59
CA LYS A 480 -4.58 -13.17 -6.19
C LYS A 480 -4.86 -11.77 -5.65
N GLY A 481 -4.96 -10.80 -6.56
CA GLY A 481 -5.23 -9.41 -6.28
C GLY A 481 -4.09 -8.68 -5.58
N ALA A 482 -2.85 -9.18 -5.66
CA ALA A 482 -1.64 -8.47 -5.25
C ALA A 482 -0.98 -7.81 -6.46
N GLY A 483 -0.36 -6.64 -6.26
CA GLY A 483 0.51 -5.97 -7.20
C GLY A 483 1.97 -6.39 -7.05
N HIS A 484 2.89 -5.49 -7.37
CA HIS A 484 4.34 -5.70 -7.37
C HIS A 484 4.88 -6.01 -5.98
N PHE A 485 4.39 -5.27 -4.97
CA PHE A 485 4.77 -5.43 -3.57
C PHE A 485 3.77 -6.36 -2.88
N VAL A 486 3.85 -7.66 -3.20
CA VAL A 486 2.91 -8.67 -2.72
C VAL A 486 2.66 -8.64 -1.21
N PRO A 487 3.68 -8.50 -0.34
CA PRO A 487 3.44 -8.42 1.09
C PRO A 487 2.73 -7.12 1.53
N THR A 488 2.84 -6.03 0.77
CA THR A 488 2.06 -4.79 0.99
C THR A 488 0.59 -4.99 0.61
N ASP A 489 0.32 -5.54 -0.56
CA ASP A 489 -1.07 -5.65 -1.05
C ASP A 489 -1.85 -6.79 -0.38
N ARG A 490 -1.17 -7.90 -0.08
CA ARG A 490 -1.74 -9.13 0.46
C ARG A 490 -0.89 -9.70 1.60
N PRO A 491 -0.74 -8.98 2.72
CA PRO A 491 0.17 -9.36 3.81
C PRO A 491 -0.13 -10.73 4.44
N GLY A 492 -1.41 -11.03 4.70
CA GLY A 492 -1.84 -12.33 5.24
C GLY A 492 -1.52 -13.50 4.29
N PRO A 493 -2.00 -13.47 3.03
CA PRO A 493 -1.62 -14.45 2.01
C PRO A 493 -0.09 -14.58 1.81
N ALA A 494 0.65 -13.46 1.81
CA ALA A 494 2.11 -13.46 1.68
C ALA A 494 2.81 -14.14 2.87
N LEU A 495 2.37 -13.88 4.11
CA LEU A 495 2.89 -14.56 5.30
C LEU A 495 2.62 -16.07 5.25
N GLN A 496 1.42 -16.49 4.81
CA GLN A 496 1.09 -17.90 4.64
C GLN A 496 1.94 -18.56 3.56
N MET A 497 2.16 -17.87 2.44
CA MET A 497 2.99 -18.33 1.33
C MET A 497 4.43 -18.60 1.80
N ILE A 498 5.10 -17.63 2.44
CA ILE A 498 6.49 -17.79 2.85
C ILE A 498 6.65 -18.85 3.95
N TYR A 499 5.72 -18.92 4.90
CA TYR A 499 5.71 -19.96 5.93
C TYR A 499 5.64 -21.35 5.30
N ASN A 500 4.75 -21.55 4.33
CA ASN A 500 4.59 -22.83 3.68
C ASN A 500 5.76 -23.19 2.76
N PHE A 501 6.33 -22.23 2.04
CA PHE A 501 7.55 -22.45 1.26
C PHE A 501 8.69 -22.97 2.14
N ILE A 502 8.91 -22.34 3.29
CA ILE A 502 10.01 -22.69 4.20
C ILE A 502 9.76 -24.05 4.86
N TYR A 503 8.57 -24.27 5.44
CA TYR A 503 8.36 -25.38 6.37
C TYR A 503 7.57 -26.57 5.82
N THR A 504 6.61 -26.38 4.91
CA THR A 504 5.60 -27.43 4.64
C THR A 504 5.50 -27.88 3.19
N GLY A 505 5.73 -26.99 2.22
CA GLY A 505 5.46 -27.21 0.79
C GLY A 505 3.98 -27.26 0.42
N ASN A 506 3.04 -27.13 1.37
CA ASN A 506 1.61 -27.09 1.10
C ASN A 506 1.04 -25.71 1.42
N TYR A 507 0.78 -24.93 0.38
CA TYR A 507 0.32 -23.54 0.48
C TYR A 507 -1.09 -23.38 1.07
N ASN A 508 -1.86 -24.45 1.26
CA ASN A 508 -3.18 -24.40 1.92
C ASN A 508 -3.13 -24.39 3.45
N ASN A 509 -1.97 -24.66 4.05
CA ASN A 509 -1.83 -24.68 5.50
C ASN A 509 -1.92 -23.27 6.06
N THR A 510 -2.73 -23.07 7.10
CA THR A 510 -2.78 -21.80 7.83
C THR A 510 -1.52 -21.60 8.66
N VAL A 511 -1.22 -20.33 8.98
CA VAL A 511 -0.07 -19.98 9.81
C VAL A 511 -0.36 -20.21 11.29
N PRO A 512 0.63 -20.68 12.08
CA PRO A 512 0.44 -20.95 13.51
C PRO A 512 0.63 -19.70 14.40
N PHE A 513 0.63 -18.49 13.82
CA PHE A 513 0.98 -17.27 14.53
C PHE A 513 -0.25 -16.50 15.04
N ASN A 514 -0.09 -15.79 16.15
CA ASN A 514 -1.06 -14.80 16.58
C ASN A 514 -0.95 -13.54 15.69
N LEU A 515 -2.05 -13.19 15.02
CA LEU A 515 -2.18 -12.03 14.13
C LEU A 515 -3.00 -10.89 14.77
N ASN A 516 -3.28 -10.97 16.08
CA ASN A 516 -3.89 -9.86 16.81
C ASN A 516 -2.82 -8.81 17.13
N PRO A 517 -3.10 -7.51 16.91
CA PRO A 517 -2.18 -6.44 17.27
C PRO A 517 -1.89 -6.40 18.77
N GLN A 518 -0.66 -6.06 19.12
CA GLN A 518 -0.24 -5.72 20.47
C GLN A 518 -0.92 -4.42 20.94
N PRO A 519 -1.14 -4.26 22.26
CA PRO A 519 -1.65 -3.01 22.80
C PRO A 519 -0.66 -1.88 22.57
N LEU A 520 -1.19 -0.69 22.28
CA LEU A 520 -0.39 0.54 22.18
C LEU A 520 0.29 0.85 23.52
N LEU A 521 1.51 1.37 23.45
CA LEU A 521 2.20 1.92 24.63
C LEU A 521 1.38 3.11 25.19
N PRO A 522 1.40 3.36 26.51
CA PRO A 522 0.53 4.33 27.16
C PRO A 522 0.54 5.73 26.54
N GLN A 523 1.67 6.20 26.03
CA GLN A 523 1.83 7.51 25.41
C GLN A 523 1.15 7.65 24.03
N PHE A 524 0.78 6.53 23.39
CA PHE A 524 0.06 6.50 22.12
C PHE A 524 -1.42 6.12 22.29
N VAL A 525 -1.86 5.81 23.51
CA VAL A 525 -3.28 5.55 23.79
C VAL A 525 -4.03 6.87 23.73
N LEU A 526 -5.03 6.95 22.86
CA LEU A 526 -5.91 8.12 22.80
C LEU A 526 -6.61 8.33 24.15
N PRO A 527 -6.75 9.57 24.62
CA PRO A 527 -7.53 9.84 25.82
C PRO A 527 -8.97 9.31 25.63
N PRO A 528 -9.62 8.81 26.70
CA PRO A 528 -10.99 8.34 26.59
C PRO A 528 -11.86 9.43 25.98
N GLN A 529 -12.62 9.10 24.93
CA GLN A 529 -13.54 10.05 24.32
C GLN A 529 -14.57 10.50 25.38
N PRO A 530 -14.80 11.81 25.55
CA PRO A 530 -15.80 12.29 26.49
C PRO A 530 -17.19 11.77 26.09
N SER A 531 -17.92 11.18 27.04
CA SER A 531 -19.30 10.76 26.81
C SER A 531 -20.22 11.99 26.75
N PHE A 532 -20.78 12.27 25.57
CA PHE A 532 -21.78 13.32 25.41
C PHE A 532 -23.19 12.78 25.71
N THR A 533 -24.02 13.58 26.38
CA THR A 533 -25.48 13.34 26.38
C THR A 533 -26.03 13.52 24.96
N ARG A 534 -27.18 12.91 24.63
CA ARG A 534 -27.81 13.06 23.29
C ARG A 534 -27.99 14.54 22.89
N LYS A 535 -28.43 15.39 23.83
CA LYS A 535 -28.53 16.84 23.62
C LYS A 535 -27.18 17.49 23.32
N GLN A 536 -26.09 17.04 23.93
CA GLN A 536 -24.74 17.56 23.63
C GLN A 536 -24.21 17.05 22.30
N ALA A 537 -24.53 15.80 21.93
CA ALA A 537 -24.16 15.22 20.63
C ALA A 537 -24.88 15.92 19.47
N ASP A 538 -26.16 16.28 19.66
CA ASP A 538 -26.96 17.01 18.68
C ASP A 538 -26.63 18.52 18.63
N ARG A 539 -25.74 19.03 19.52
CA ARG A 539 -25.44 20.46 19.59
C ARG A 539 -24.67 20.90 18.34
N VAL A 540 -25.22 21.89 17.64
CA VAL A 540 -24.52 22.58 16.56
C VAL A 540 -23.64 23.67 17.19
N TRP A 541 -22.34 23.40 17.29
CA TRP A 541 -21.35 24.31 17.89
C TRP A 541 -21.00 25.49 16.98
N THR A 542 -20.89 25.23 15.68
CA THR A 542 -20.58 26.21 14.65
C THR A 542 -21.41 25.88 13.42
N LEU A 543 -22.11 26.87 12.87
CA LEU A 543 -22.84 26.74 11.61
C LEU A 543 -22.07 27.49 10.51
N PRO A 544 -21.54 26.80 9.48
CA PRO A 544 -20.81 27.46 8.40
C PRO A 544 -21.63 28.54 7.69
N GLY A 545 -20.96 29.61 7.27
CA GLY A 545 -21.58 30.68 6.48
C GLY A 545 -22.35 31.73 7.29
N VAL A 546 -22.54 31.56 8.60
CA VAL A 546 -23.16 32.59 9.47
C VAL A 546 -22.28 33.85 9.49
N THR A 547 -22.89 35.00 9.21
CA THR A 547 -22.20 36.30 9.10
C THR A 547 -22.39 37.23 10.30
N PHE A 548 -23.01 36.75 11.39
CA PHE A 548 -23.30 37.52 12.60
C PHE A 548 -23.12 36.66 13.86
N ASP A 549 -22.93 37.29 15.01
CA ASP A 549 -22.71 36.57 16.27
C ASP A 549 -24.02 35.98 16.82
N LEU A 550 -23.99 34.67 17.12
CA LEU A 550 -25.14 33.98 17.72
C LEU A 550 -25.08 34.05 19.24
N ASN A 551 -26.16 34.49 19.87
CA ASN A 551 -26.34 34.52 21.33
C ASN A 551 -27.18 33.34 21.87
N PHE A 552 -27.60 32.41 21.01
CA PHE A 552 -28.43 31.26 21.35
C PHE A 552 -27.78 29.95 20.92
N LYS A 553 -28.19 28.83 21.53
CA LYS A 553 -27.74 27.49 21.13
C LYS A 553 -28.70 26.89 20.13
N GLN A 554 -28.19 25.92 19.39
CA GLN A 554 -28.96 25.17 18.42
C GLN A 554 -28.58 23.69 18.44
N TYR A 555 -29.56 22.87 18.11
CA TYR A 555 -29.48 21.42 18.17
C TYR A 555 -30.13 20.83 16.93
N SER A 556 -29.49 19.86 16.28
CA SER A 556 -30.01 19.20 15.09
C SER A 556 -29.65 17.72 15.16
N GLY A 557 -30.62 16.88 14.82
CA GLY A 557 -30.49 15.43 14.96
C GLY A 557 -31.76 14.70 14.54
N TYR A 558 -31.93 13.47 15.01
CA TYR A 558 -33.06 12.61 14.64
C TYR A 558 -33.86 12.18 15.86
N LEU A 559 -35.18 12.20 15.73
CA LEU A 559 -36.15 11.69 16.70
C LEU A 559 -36.77 10.40 16.17
N ASN A 560 -36.88 9.41 17.03
CA ASN A 560 -37.31 8.06 16.69
C ASN A 560 -38.52 7.64 17.54
N GLY A 561 -39.54 8.51 17.62
CA GLY A 561 -40.74 8.26 18.42
C GLY A 561 -41.59 7.09 17.90
N VAL A 562 -41.47 6.75 16.61
CA VAL A 562 -42.10 5.57 16.01
C VAL A 562 -41.00 4.64 15.50
N PRO A 563 -40.97 3.34 15.89
CA PRO A 563 -39.95 2.41 15.43
C PRO A 563 -39.82 2.40 13.90
N GLY A 564 -38.57 2.49 13.41
CA GLY A 564 -38.29 2.54 11.98
C GLY A 564 -38.51 3.90 11.33
N ASN A 565 -39.09 4.90 12.00
CA ASN A 565 -39.17 6.27 11.50
C ASN A 565 -38.16 7.15 12.24
N TYR A 566 -37.43 7.97 11.50
CA TYR A 566 -36.45 8.90 12.04
C TYR A 566 -36.75 10.30 11.50
N LEU A 567 -37.36 11.14 12.33
CA LEU A 567 -37.70 12.52 11.96
C LEU A 567 -36.53 13.44 12.29
N HIS A 568 -36.01 14.14 11.29
CA HIS A 568 -35.00 15.15 11.48
C HIS A 568 -35.62 16.39 12.15
N TYR A 569 -34.90 16.94 13.12
CA TYR A 569 -35.31 18.16 13.81
C TYR A 569 -34.17 19.18 13.84
N TRP A 570 -34.55 20.45 13.96
CA TRP A 570 -33.65 21.53 14.31
C TRP A 570 -34.31 22.41 15.38
N LEU A 571 -33.75 22.39 16.59
CA LEU A 571 -34.16 23.20 17.73
C LEU A 571 -33.24 24.41 17.86
N LEU A 572 -33.85 25.59 17.99
CA LEU A 572 -33.16 26.86 18.24
C LEU A 572 -33.62 27.38 19.60
N GLU A 573 -32.69 27.59 20.52
CA GLU A 573 -33.01 28.14 21.84
C GLU A 573 -33.49 29.60 21.72
N SER A 574 -34.33 29.99 22.69
CA SER A 574 -34.73 31.38 22.84
C SER A 574 -33.52 32.28 23.07
N GLN A 575 -33.52 33.46 22.45
CA GLN A 575 -32.48 34.49 22.63
C GLN A 575 -32.60 35.22 23.98
N THR A 576 -33.69 35.03 24.71
CA THR A 576 -33.94 35.63 26.03
C THR A 576 -33.61 34.67 27.18
N ASN A 577 -34.54 33.80 27.57
CA ASN A 577 -34.32 32.82 28.62
C ASN A 577 -34.86 31.44 28.18
N PRO A 578 -34.02 30.61 27.52
CA PRO A 578 -34.48 29.34 26.95
C PRO A 578 -34.98 28.33 27.99
N GLN A 579 -34.71 28.53 29.28
CA GLN A 579 -35.22 27.67 30.35
C GLN A 579 -36.66 27.99 30.75
N SER A 580 -37.10 29.25 30.61
CA SER A 580 -38.45 29.68 30.99
C SER A 580 -39.35 30.00 29.80
N ASP A 581 -38.76 30.29 28.64
CA ASP A 581 -39.49 30.69 27.45
C ASP A 581 -40.17 29.49 26.80
N PRO A 582 -41.35 29.69 26.17
CA PRO A 582 -42.14 28.58 25.65
C PRO A 582 -41.41 27.83 24.52
N LEU A 583 -41.68 26.53 24.41
CA LEU A 583 -41.32 25.73 23.25
C LEU A 583 -42.44 25.80 22.21
N VAL A 584 -42.08 26.22 21.00
CA VAL A 584 -42.97 26.28 19.84
C VAL A 584 -42.54 25.20 18.85
N LEU A 585 -43.41 24.23 18.61
CA LEU A 585 -43.27 23.30 17.49
C LEU A 585 -43.74 23.98 16.21
N TRP A 586 -42.87 24.01 15.20
CA TRP A 586 -43.18 24.51 13.88
C TRP A 586 -43.23 23.37 12.85
N LEU A 587 -44.33 23.34 12.09
CA LEU A 587 -44.53 22.46 10.95
C LEU A 587 -44.93 23.34 9.76
N ASN A 588 -44.20 23.25 8.65
CA ASN A 588 -44.60 23.95 7.44
C ASN A 588 -45.83 23.28 6.80
N GLY A 589 -46.79 24.10 6.35
CA GLY A 589 -48.01 23.62 5.70
C GLY A 589 -47.78 23.18 4.26
N GLY A 590 -48.52 22.15 3.83
CA GLY A 590 -48.43 21.54 2.50
C GLY A 590 -47.94 20.08 2.57
N PRO A 591 -48.53 19.14 1.81
CA PRO A 591 -48.09 17.75 1.83
C PRO A 591 -46.61 17.63 1.43
N GLY A 592 -45.78 17.13 2.37
CA GLY A 592 -44.36 16.89 2.11
C GLY A 592 -43.44 18.11 2.23
N CYS A 593 -43.93 19.25 2.71
CA CYS A 593 -43.11 20.44 2.88
C CYS A 593 -42.19 20.32 4.11
N SER A 594 -40.90 20.61 3.92
CA SER A 594 -39.92 20.64 5.01
C SER A 594 -40.12 21.85 5.92
N SER A 595 -40.01 21.62 7.23
CA SER A 595 -40.02 22.69 8.23
C SER A 595 -38.75 23.55 8.21
N LEU A 596 -37.69 23.11 7.53
CA LEU A 596 -36.49 23.93 7.33
C LEU A 596 -36.75 25.08 6.35
N MET A 597 -37.80 25.00 5.54
CA MET A 597 -38.27 26.14 4.77
C MET A 597 -38.68 27.30 5.68
N GLY A 598 -39.49 27.03 6.72
CA GLY A 598 -39.85 28.04 7.72
C GLY A 598 -38.65 28.54 8.51
N LEU A 599 -37.69 27.65 8.80
CA LEU A 599 -36.45 28.00 9.50
C LEU A 599 -35.60 28.99 8.69
N LEU A 600 -35.39 28.73 7.39
CA LEU A 600 -34.44 29.49 6.56
C LEU A 600 -35.07 30.63 5.76
N SER A 601 -36.38 30.61 5.53
CA SER A 601 -37.04 31.54 4.61
C SER A 601 -38.15 32.37 5.24
N GLU A 602 -38.61 32.03 6.44
CA GLU A 602 -39.76 32.70 7.06
C GLU A 602 -39.40 33.28 8.44
N LEU A 603 -39.35 32.43 9.48
CA LEU A 603 -39.40 32.87 10.89
C LEU A 603 -38.23 32.41 11.74
N GLY A 604 -37.32 31.59 11.21
CA GLY A 604 -36.07 31.26 11.90
C GLY A 604 -35.04 32.39 11.79
N PRO A 605 -33.93 32.31 12.53
CA PRO A 605 -32.91 33.37 12.67
C PRO A 605 -32.00 33.53 11.46
N PHE A 606 -32.07 32.65 10.47
CA PHE A 606 -31.15 32.62 9.35
C PHE A 606 -31.90 32.84 8.04
N HIS A 607 -31.32 33.66 7.16
CA HIS A 607 -31.71 33.72 5.76
C HIS A 607 -30.51 33.42 4.85
N PRO A 608 -30.67 32.52 3.85
CA PRO A 608 -29.65 32.31 2.83
C PRO A 608 -29.39 33.57 2.01
N ASN A 609 -28.11 33.92 1.83
CA ASN A 609 -27.71 34.92 0.86
C ASN A 609 -27.81 34.36 -0.58
N PRO A 610 -27.92 35.23 -1.60
CA PRO A 610 -27.93 34.81 -3.00
C PRO A 610 -26.69 34.05 -3.47
N ASP A 611 -25.59 34.12 -2.72
CA ASP A 611 -24.36 33.38 -3.00
C ASP A 611 -24.47 31.87 -2.73
N GLY A 612 -25.53 31.42 -2.05
CA GLY A 612 -25.75 30.03 -1.67
C GLY A 612 -24.74 29.48 -0.65
N MET A 613 -23.91 30.34 -0.07
CA MET A 613 -22.78 29.97 0.81
C MET A 613 -22.87 30.64 2.19
N THR A 614 -23.51 31.79 2.31
CA THR A 614 -23.57 32.55 3.56
C THR A 614 -25.01 32.78 4.05
N LEU A 615 -25.14 33.05 5.35
CA LEU A 615 -26.39 33.31 6.06
C LEU A 615 -26.36 34.71 6.69
N PHE A 616 -27.41 35.48 6.51
CA PHE A 616 -27.62 36.77 7.20
C PHE A 616 -28.72 36.66 8.27
N GLU A 617 -28.72 37.59 9.21
CA GLU A 617 -29.65 37.59 10.34
C GLU A 617 -31.09 37.89 9.89
N ASN A 618 -32.04 37.06 10.34
CA ASN A 618 -33.44 37.45 10.40
C ASN A 618 -33.73 38.20 11.71
N VAL A 619 -33.75 39.54 11.63
CA VAL A 619 -34.01 40.40 12.79
C VAL A 619 -35.45 40.31 13.31
N TYR A 620 -36.34 39.56 12.66
CA TYR A 620 -37.72 39.30 13.08
C TYR A 620 -37.97 37.84 13.48
N SER A 621 -36.89 37.08 13.71
CA SER A 621 -36.97 35.66 14.07
C SER A 621 -37.76 35.40 15.35
N TRP A 622 -38.55 34.33 15.33
CA TRP A 622 -39.43 33.98 16.44
C TRP A 622 -38.67 33.43 17.64
N ASN A 623 -37.45 32.93 17.44
CA ASN A 623 -36.60 32.54 18.57
C ASN A 623 -36.13 33.73 19.42
N LYS A 624 -36.49 34.97 19.07
CA LYS A 624 -36.34 36.14 19.96
C LYS A 624 -37.15 36.05 21.25
N GLY A 625 -38.18 35.20 21.32
CA GLY A 625 -39.00 35.04 22.54
C GLY A 625 -39.51 33.63 22.79
N ALA A 626 -39.02 32.63 22.06
CA ALA A 626 -39.43 31.23 22.21
C ALA A 626 -38.29 30.29 21.82
N ASN A 627 -38.30 29.08 22.39
CA ASN A 627 -37.54 27.97 21.84
C ASN A 627 -38.28 27.45 20.60
N MET A 628 -37.63 27.42 19.44
CA MET A 628 -38.26 27.04 18.18
C MET A 628 -37.81 25.64 17.74
N LEU A 629 -38.72 24.67 17.70
CA LEU A 629 -38.49 23.32 17.22
C LEU A 629 -39.05 23.17 15.81
N PHE A 630 -38.18 23.11 14.81
CA PHE A 630 -38.55 22.79 13.43
C PHE A 630 -38.44 21.28 13.24
N LEU A 631 -39.56 20.63 12.94
CA LEU A 631 -39.61 19.17 12.77
C LEU A 631 -39.98 18.81 11.34
N GLU A 632 -39.15 18.04 10.65
CA GLU A 632 -39.43 17.60 9.29
C GLU A 632 -40.37 16.38 9.32
N SER A 633 -41.65 16.62 9.06
CA SER A 633 -42.71 15.61 9.14
C SER A 633 -43.58 15.64 7.89
N PRO A 634 -44.10 14.49 7.41
CA PRO A 634 -43.88 13.13 7.92
C PRO A 634 -42.48 12.55 7.59
N ARG A 635 -42.26 11.27 7.90
CA ARG A 635 -41.08 10.52 7.43
C ARG A 635 -40.89 10.70 5.91
N ASN A 636 -39.64 10.69 5.43
CA ASN A 636 -39.27 10.96 4.04
C ASN A 636 -39.48 12.41 3.55
N VAL A 637 -39.76 13.35 4.46
CA VAL A 637 -39.69 14.80 4.19
C VAL A 637 -38.33 15.35 4.61
N GLY A 638 -37.69 16.10 3.70
CA GLY A 638 -36.38 16.70 3.97
C GLY A 638 -35.34 15.65 4.33
N PHE A 639 -34.70 15.79 5.49
CA PHE A 639 -33.74 14.80 5.98
C PHE A 639 -34.36 13.63 6.76
N SER A 640 -35.67 13.66 7.05
CA SER A 640 -36.35 12.56 7.74
C SER A 640 -36.40 11.29 6.91
N THR A 641 -36.25 10.13 7.54
CA THR A 641 -36.13 8.84 6.83
C THR A 641 -36.96 7.72 7.47
N GLN A 642 -37.13 6.64 6.72
CA GLN A 642 -37.82 5.42 7.12
C GLN A 642 -36.95 4.19 6.84
N ASN A 643 -36.81 3.34 7.86
CA ASN A 643 -36.23 2.02 7.72
C ASN A 643 -37.32 1.00 7.38
N MET A 644 -37.40 0.60 6.11
CA MET A 644 -38.45 -0.30 5.62
C MET A 644 -38.37 -1.73 6.18
N SER A 645 -37.23 -2.19 6.71
CA SER A 645 -37.16 -3.48 7.41
C SER A 645 -37.82 -3.45 8.79
N ILE A 646 -37.90 -2.28 9.43
CA ILE A 646 -38.49 -2.11 10.76
C ILE A 646 -39.93 -1.62 10.64
N ASN A 647 -40.17 -0.67 9.75
CA ASN A 647 -41.50 -0.15 9.45
C ASN A 647 -41.76 -0.24 7.94
N PRO A 648 -42.46 -1.27 7.45
CA PRO A 648 -42.74 -1.45 6.03
C PRO A 648 -43.94 -0.62 5.53
N ASP A 649 -44.56 0.19 6.39
CA ASP A 649 -45.75 0.97 6.06
C ASP A 649 -45.44 2.08 5.04
N THR A 650 -45.99 1.97 3.84
CA THR A 650 -45.80 2.95 2.77
C THR A 650 -46.90 4.01 2.70
N GLN A 651 -47.91 3.93 3.56
CA GLN A 651 -49.07 4.83 3.53
C GLN A 651 -48.80 6.11 4.33
N TYR A 652 -49.24 7.23 3.78
CA TYR A 652 -49.22 8.53 4.43
C TYR A 652 -50.65 8.98 4.69
N ASP A 653 -50.95 9.31 5.94
CA ASP A 653 -52.21 9.93 6.33
C ASP A 653 -51.98 10.85 7.54
N ASP A 654 -52.95 11.71 7.82
CA ASP A 654 -52.87 12.70 8.89
C ASP A 654 -52.72 12.04 10.27
N THR A 655 -53.29 10.85 10.46
CA THR A 655 -53.22 10.12 11.73
C THR A 655 -51.79 9.65 11.99
N LYS A 656 -51.13 9.07 10.99
CA LYS A 656 -49.75 8.57 11.07
C LYS A 656 -48.73 9.69 11.19
N ALA A 657 -48.95 10.79 10.48
CA ALA A 657 -48.14 12.00 10.63
C ALA A 657 -48.27 12.55 12.06
N CYS A 658 -49.49 12.68 12.57
CA CYS A 658 -49.77 13.14 13.93
C CYS A 658 -49.13 12.22 15.00
N ILE A 659 -49.30 10.90 14.88
CA ILE A 659 -48.69 9.92 15.79
C ILE A 659 -47.17 10.07 15.85
N SER A 660 -46.52 10.21 14.68
CA SER A 660 -45.06 10.35 14.60
C SER A 660 -44.59 11.64 15.28
N VAL A 661 -45.31 12.75 15.08
CA VAL A 661 -45.02 14.04 15.73
C VAL A 661 -45.19 13.94 17.24
N VAL A 662 -46.31 13.38 17.72
CA VAL A 662 -46.61 13.28 19.16
C VAL A 662 -45.56 12.45 19.90
N PHE A 663 -45.19 11.28 19.38
CA PHE A 663 -44.17 10.44 20.03
C PHE A 663 -42.75 11.03 19.94
N CYS A 664 -42.43 11.75 18.86
CA CYS A 664 -41.14 12.43 18.75
C CYS A 664 -41.06 13.62 19.74
N CYS A 665 -42.12 14.40 19.86
CA CYS A 665 -42.17 15.54 20.77
C CYS A 665 -42.19 15.10 22.25
N SER A 666 -42.86 14.01 22.61
CA SER A 666 -42.83 13.49 23.99
C SER A 666 -41.42 13.03 24.41
N SER A 667 -40.62 12.55 23.46
CA SER A 667 -39.22 12.17 23.71
C SER A 667 -38.30 13.38 23.95
N LEU A 668 -38.68 14.56 23.46
CA LEU A 668 -37.93 15.81 23.59
C LEU A 668 -38.25 16.57 24.88
N VAL A 669 -39.49 16.47 25.37
CA VAL A 669 -39.97 17.17 26.58
C VAL A 669 -39.57 16.45 27.88
N CYS A 670 -39.20 15.16 27.80
CA CYS A 670 -38.73 14.37 28.95
C CYS A 670 -37.21 14.39 29.19
N CYS A 671 -36.45 15.16 28.40
CA CYS A 671 -35.00 15.37 28.53
C CYS A 671 -34.70 16.84 28.86
#